data_AF-A0A4V1XGD7-F1
#
_entry.id   AF-A0A4V1XGD7-F1
#
_cell.length_a   1.000
_cell.length_b   1.000
_cell.length_c   1.000
_cell.angle_alpha   90.00
_cell.angle_beta   90.00
_cell.angle_gamma   90.00
#
_symmetry.space_group_name_H-M   'P 1'
#
loop_
_entity.id
_entity.type
_entity.pdbx_description
1 polymer ?
#
loop_
_entity_poly.entity_id
_entity_poly.type
_entity_poly.pdbx_seq_one_letter_code
_entity_poly.pdbx_strand_id
1 'polypeptide(L)'
;MAGDSAPVIDVTARSLDLVSVVMHPSGAAATVGRELLQWLGHKSINDTSFSQVMTAGKGIAYPNSNGSKVLGRLGQTASVLKGVRLVLPSTFGRAVLRDPELRWLATTEAVILQYHDMQYATQTLCDLFIDATEEQKDISLMTALVQPIIEEAVHSIALHTTNSTPDFVRLPDVLQKLGQHLMTAKALFGSISAIQRILSNDIFVHMQYCVADLLSWIYHHWSGQLLVVNNNEKIFNENLGPEISKGKRSLTVVIENSCAAVGRCYDFNHERGCVSVGTTHDSAFVDASFEPSFKTESTSRAHLPNTSVERSKLYEIADRNPYVRYYLTINEKEDIAAQRSAQEIVRSIMALHVVPTGGTTLRIQLTPEGTPSFQWWTVCVPSLLQQDNLASESAPIRPLYRPRSKAESLALKGVDTRKIPPVSKQAEMRGRGYYQLPAICKLYPEIADAMALAKQRCECGCRKGTSSSDVGDGGAGCRQILMAAQILLYIAHALAEAAGAEDVSNVHGIDSAKGLIDAAMEFLGTIATDGYISWDLWFRLAASAITGLRQNIWAKRYRWDAQNLSTQEPMFIISGSITVAPQWFDLNQALNLRHSWGVKTLTGSVHGVIDEMALVEAQPTGRNAGPFTPELFAISRGYVDGDRIDIQTHVWRVDDPIYRHATLVQAGTGARILSPIDVYSGYMRAPRPTCSHAEDETTEAYVWGMEEIIRYWPGRWSPGSLHAHVALVEDFALKQNVAIGLSAGTCVLKTDRCCLGCLVEEGRRLGFAAIHCGHETKLLEAPFSSRPSDEGGSRVIQISPQVMPERPKAIEASR
;
A
#
# COMPACT_ATOMS: atom_id res chain seq x y z
N MET A 1 -21.66 20.30 20.71
CA MET A 1 -20.41 21.01 21.06
C MET A 1 -20.23 20.98 22.56
N ALA A 2 -19.23 20.23 23.01
CA ALA A 2 -18.46 20.32 24.24
C ALA A 2 -17.37 19.27 24.02
N GLY A 3 -16.26 19.71 23.42
CA GLY A 3 -15.15 18.84 23.08
C GLY A 3 -14.25 18.69 24.30
N ASP A 4 -14.33 17.55 24.97
CA ASP A 4 -13.20 17.04 25.73
C ASP A 4 -12.29 16.28 24.75
N SER A 5 -11.48 17.05 24.02
CA SER A 5 -10.24 16.52 23.49
C SER A 5 -9.39 16.14 24.69
N ALA A 6 -9.38 14.86 25.06
CA ALA A 6 -8.33 14.30 25.90
C ALA A 6 -6.98 14.81 25.34
N PRO A 7 -6.04 15.23 26.20
CA PRO A 7 -4.80 15.83 25.74
C PRO A 7 -4.15 14.85 24.77
N VAL A 8 -4.00 15.27 23.51
CA VAL A 8 -3.04 14.66 22.60
C VAL A 8 -1.72 14.80 23.33
N ILE A 9 -1.28 13.73 24.01
CA ILE A 9 0.03 13.71 24.62
C ILE A 9 0.97 13.82 23.44
N ASP A 10 1.50 15.02 23.26
CA ASP A 10 2.47 15.31 22.23
C ASP A 10 3.82 14.72 22.66
N VAL A 11 3.88 13.38 22.61
CA VAL A 11 5.13 12.61 22.77
C VAL A 11 6.10 12.93 21.63
N THR A 12 5.69 13.68 20.60
CA THR A 12 6.57 14.04 19.49
C THR A 12 7.66 15.05 19.87
N ALA A 13 7.49 15.78 20.98
CA ALA A 13 8.43 16.83 21.41
C ALA A 13 9.53 16.37 22.39
N ARG A 14 9.51 15.13 22.90
CA ARG A 14 10.49 14.65 23.90
C ARG A 14 11.35 13.51 23.36
N SER A 15 12.66 13.61 23.56
CA SER A 15 13.61 12.52 23.30
C SER A 15 13.22 11.30 24.14
N LEU A 16 13.04 10.16 23.48
CA LEU A 16 12.73 8.88 24.13
C LEU A 16 14.05 8.18 24.50
N ASP A 17 14.15 7.57 25.68
CA ASP A 17 15.19 6.57 25.97
C ASP A 17 14.51 5.21 26.01
N LEU A 18 14.70 4.42 24.96
CA LEU A 18 13.98 3.17 24.74
C LEU A 18 14.21 2.16 25.87
N VAL A 19 15.46 2.04 26.32
CA VAL A 19 15.85 1.11 27.38
C VAL A 19 15.23 1.52 28.72
N SER A 20 15.27 2.82 29.03
CA SER A 20 14.67 3.35 30.25
C SER A 20 13.14 3.17 30.27
N VAL A 21 12.49 3.34 29.12
CA VAL A 21 11.03 3.23 28.97
C VAL A 21 10.53 1.81 29.13
N VAL A 22 11.30 0.81 28.69
CA VAL A 22 11.00 -0.62 28.93
C VAL A 22 11.18 -0.99 30.40
N MET A 23 12.26 -0.51 31.02
CA MET A 23 12.60 -0.87 32.41
C MET A 23 11.74 -0.15 33.46
N HIS A 24 11.35 1.10 33.21
CA HIS A 24 10.64 1.95 34.17
C HIS A 24 9.55 2.82 33.49
N PRO A 25 8.47 2.22 32.96
CA PRO A 25 7.42 2.97 32.28
C PRO A 25 6.72 3.96 33.24
N SER A 26 6.97 5.26 33.07
CA SER A 26 6.39 6.32 33.89
C SER A 26 5.93 7.53 33.06
N GLY A 27 4.88 8.22 33.53
CA GLY A 27 4.33 9.43 32.90
C GLY A 27 3.84 9.22 31.45
N ALA A 28 4.09 10.21 30.58
CA ALA A 28 3.71 10.18 29.17
C ALA A 28 4.37 9.05 28.34
N ALA A 29 5.51 8.54 28.80
CA ALA A 29 6.23 7.44 28.15
C ALA A 29 5.70 6.05 28.54
N ALA A 30 4.83 5.95 29.56
CA ALA A 30 4.28 4.68 30.02
C ALA A 30 3.41 3.98 28.97
N THR A 31 2.73 4.74 28.12
CA THR A 31 1.95 4.16 27.00
C THR A 31 2.86 3.52 25.97
N VAL A 32 3.94 4.21 25.57
CA VAL A 32 4.95 3.68 24.63
C VAL A 32 5.63 2.45 25.21
N GLY A 33 6.04 2.50 26.49
CA GLY A 33 6.65 1.35 27.17
C GLY A 33 5.71 0.15 27.25
N ARG A 34 4.41 0.36 27.51
CA ARG A 34 3.42 -0.72 27.53
C ARG A 34 3.21 -1.35 26.15
N GLU A 35 3.07 -0.53 25.11
CA GLU A 35 2.93 -1.02 23.72
C GLU A 35 4.17 -1.80 23.28
N LEU A 36 5.37 -1.32 23.65
CA LEU A 36 6.62 -2.02 23.37
C LEU A 36 6.75 -3.34 24.14
N LEU A 37 6.41 -3.38 25.43
CA LEU A 37 6.40 -4.62 26.22
C LEU A 37 5.38 -5.63 25.68
N GLN A 38 4.21 -5.17 25.22
CA GLN A 38 3.24 -6.03 24.54
C GLN A 38 3.81 -6.59 23.23
N TRP A 39 4.50 -5.76 22.45
CA TRP A 39 5.18 -6.20 21.23
C TRP A 39 6.29 -7.21 21.51
N LEU A 40 7.14 -6.98 22.52
CA LEU A 40 8.19 -7.92 22.95
C LEU A 40 7.59 -9.26 23.39
N GLY A 41 6.54 -9.22 24.21
CA GLY A 41 5.80 -10.41 24.63
C GLY A 41 5.19 -11.16 23.44
N HIS A 42 4.64 -10.45 22.47
CA HIS A 42 4.08 -11.04 21.25
C HIS A 42 5.16 -11.71 20.39
N LYS A 43 6.34 -11.10 20.27
CA LYS A 43 7.50 -11.64 19.56
C LYS A 43 8.29 -12.69 20.35
N SER A 44 7.85 -13.03 21.57
CA SER A 44 8.57 -13.94 22.47
C SER A 44 10.02 -13.51 22.74
N ILE A 45 10.28 -12.20 22.73
CA ILE A 45 11.58 -11.61 23.05
C ILE A 45 11.62 -11.32 24.55
N ASN A 46 12.68 -11.77 25.22
CA ASN A 46 12.87 -11.51 26.64
C ASN A 46 13.30 -10.04 26.87
N ASP A 47 12.62 -9.34 27.78
CA ASP A 47 12.87 -7.92 28.08
C ASP A 47 14.31 -7.62 28.54
N THR A 48 14.93 -8.55 29.28
CA THR A 48 16.32 -8.42 29.74
C THR A 48 17.29 -8.55 28.57
N SER A 49 17.12 -9.58 27.72
CA SER A 49 17.93 -9.75 26.51
C SER A 49 17.79 -8.56 25.58
N PHE A 50 16.55 -8.08 25.37
CA PHE A 50 16.27 -6.88 24.60
C PHE A 50 17.04 -5.67 25.12
N SER A 51 16.96 -5.42 26.43
CA SER A 51 17.59 -4.24 27.04
C SER A 51 19.11 -4.33 27.02
N GLN A 52 19.69 -5.51 27.18
CA GLN A 52 21.14 -5.73 27.03
C GLN A 52 21.60 -5.41 25.61
N VAL A 53 20.93 -5.96 24.59
CA VAL A 53 21.26 -5.70 23.18
C VAL A 53 21.11 -4.23 22.84
N MET A 54 19.98 -3.61 23.19
CA MET A 54 19.74 -2.19 22.90
C MET A 54 20.71 -1.28 23.65
N THR A 55 21.16 -1.64 24.85
CA THR A 55 22.20 -0.88 25.58
C THR A 55 23.53 -0.95 24.85
N ALA A 56 23.93 -2.13 24.36
CA ALA A 56 25.15 -2.29 23.58
C ALA A 56 25.13 -1.50 22.25
N GLY A 57 23.94 -1.32 21.67
CA GLY A 57 23.75 -0.56 20.44
C GLY A 57 23.80 0.97 20.59
N LYS A 58 23.81 1.50 21.83
CA LYS A 58 23.76 2.95 22.04
C LYS A 58 25.06 3.61 21.57
N GLY A 59 24.92 4.66 20.76
CA GLY A 59 26.04 5.53 20.39
C GLY A 59 27.08 4.91 19.45
N ILE A 60 26.79 3.76 18.81
CA ILE A 60 27.66 3.18 17.78
C ILE A 60 27.87 4.19 16.64
N ALA A 61 26.79 4.82 16.17
CA ALA A 61 26.84 5.84 15.13
C ALA A 61 25.85 6.98 15.46
N TYR A 62 25.98 8.10 14.75
CA TYR A 62 25.02 9.19 14.84
C TYR A 62 24.68 9.68 13.43
N PRO A 63 23.39 9.86 13.10
CA PRO A 63 23.01 10.46 11.82
C PRO A 63 23.41 11.94 11.81
N ASN A 64 23.99 12.39 10.70
CA ASN A 64 24.30 13.81 10.48
C ASN A 64 23.05 14.57 10.00
N SER A 65 23.21 15.76 9.41
CA SER A 65 22.09 16.54 8.88
C SER A 65 21.33 15.82 7.74
N ASN A 66 22.01 15.02 6.92
CA ASN A 66 21.40 14.21 5.86
C ASN A 66 20.71 12.98 6.44
N GLY A 67 21.34 12.27 7.39
CA GLY A 67 20.67 11.19 8.12
C GLY A 67 19.42 11.70 8.87
N SER A 68 19.47 12.92 9.41
CA SER A 68 18.32 13.55 10.07
C SER A 68 17.18 13.88 9.10
N LYS A 69 17.46 14.13 7.81
CA LYS A 69 16.41 14.27 6.78
C LYS A 69 15.67 12.95 6.55
N VAL A 70 16.36 11.82 6.62
CA VAL A 70 15.72 10.49 6.59
C VAL A 70 14.74 10.36 7.74
N LEU A 71 15.17 10.72 8.96
CA LEU A 71 14.33 10.66 10.16
C LEU A 71 13.15 11.67 10.13
N GLY A 72 13.39 12.89 9.65
CA GLY A 72 12.40 13.97 9.63
C GLY A 72 11.19 13.69 8.72
N ARG A 73 11.38 12.89 7.67
CA ARG A 73 10.29 12.46 6.76
C ARG A 73 9.34 11.45 7.41
N LEU A 74 9.71 10.88 8.56
CA LEU A 74 8.95 9.87 9.31
C LEU A 74 8.14 10.46 10.48
N GLY A 75 8.32 11.75 10.76
CA GLY A 75 7.55 12.53 11.74
C GLY A 75 6.13 12.89 11.30
N GLN A 76 5.59 12.23 10.27
CA GLN A 76 4.25 12.53 9.74
C GLN A 76 3.17 12.36 10.81
N THR A 77 2.17 13.24 10.80
CA THR A 77 0.95 13.11 11.58
C THR A 77 0.04 12.03 10.99
N ALA A 78 -0.72 11.33 11.83
CA ALA A 78 -1.71 10.38 11.34
C ALA A 78 -2.74 11.10 10.45
N SER A 79 -3.09 10.49 9.32
CA SER A 79 -4.13 10.98 8.44
C SER A 79 -5.49 10.96 9.13
N VAL A 80 -6.40 11.82 8.68
CA VAL A 80 -7.77 11.83 9.18
C VAL A 80 -8.63 10.93 8.31
N LEU A 81 -9.14 9.84 8.89
CA LEU A 81 -10.18 9.01 8.32
C LEU A 81 -11.46 9.23 9.13
N LYS A 82 -12.44 9.97 8.61
CA LYS A 82 -13.68 10.21 9.36
C LYS A 82 -14.36 8.87 9.69
N GLY A 83 -14.80 8.73 10.94
CA GLY A 83 -15.32 7.49 11.48
C GLY A 83 -14.26 6.60 12.15
N VAL A 84 -13.00 6.58 11.70
CA VAL A 84 -11.95 5.74 12.29
C VAL A 84 -10.76 6.58 12.72
N ARG A 85 -10.44 6.55 14.01
CA ARG A 85 -9.24 7.23 14.52
C ARG A 85 -7.99 6.49 14.06
N LEU A 86 -7.23 7.09 13.16
CA LEU A 86 -5.87 6.67 12.89
C LEU A 86 -4.93 7.25 13.94
N VAL A 87 -3.99 6.43 14.40
CA VAL A 87 -2.94 6.79 15.34
C VAL A 87 -1.61 6.41 14.75
N LEU A 88 -0.57 7.15 15.12
CA LEU A 88 0.77 6.69 14.80
C LEU A 88 1.12 5.53 15.73
N PRO A 89 1.43 4.33 15.21
CA PRO A 89 1.69 3.18 16.06
C PRO A 89 2.93 3.43 16.93
N SER A 90 2.90 3.09 18.22
CA SER A 90 4.09 3.16 19.10
C SER A 90 4.88 1.84 19.07
N THR A 91 5.15 1.33 17.87
CA THR A 91 5.88 0.08 17.68
C THR A 91 7.39 0.29 17.82
N PHE A 92 8.14 -0.81 17.90
CA PHE A 92 9.59 -0.78 18.12
C PHE A 92 10.32 0.11 17.11
N GLY A 93 10.08 -0.06 15.81
CA GLY A 93 10.75 0.72 14.76
C GLY A 93 10.54 2.22 14.91
N ARG A 94 9.32 2.65 15.29
CA ARG A 94 9.04 4.05 15.59
C ARG A 94 9.67 4.54 16.89
N ALA A 95 9.80 3.67 17.87
CA ALA A 95 10.45 4.00 19.13
C ALA A 95 11.96 4.21 18.93
N VAL A 96 12.62 3.38 18.10
CA VAL A 96 14.02 3.56 17.66
C VAL A 96 14.22 4.90 16.97
N LEU A 97 13.31 5.30 16.08
CA LEU A 97 13.39 6.59 15.37
C LEU A 97 13.38 7.81 16.31
N ARG A 98 12.79 7.67 17.51
CA ARG A 98 12.69 8.74 18.53
C ARG A 98 13.80 8.71 19.56
N ASP A 99 14.57 7.63 19.61
CA ASP A 99 15.67 7.47 20.55
C ASP A 99 16.94 8.14 20.00
N PRO A 100 17.49 9.18 20.66
CA PRO A 100 18.66 9.89 20.17
C PRO A 100 19.90 9.01 19.98
N GLU A 101 20.04 7.95 20.77
CA GLU A 101 21.20 7.05 20.82
C GLU A 101 21.04 5.83 19.93
N LEU A 102 19.80 5.50 19.50
CA LEU A 102 19.51 4.33 18.66
C LEU A 102 18.99 4.68 17.27
N ARG A 103 18.56 5.91 16.99
CA ARG A 103 18.06 6.35 15.67
C ARG A 103 19.04 6.11 14.50
N TRP A 104 20.33 5.92 14.79
CA TRP A 104 21.31 5.53 13.78
C TRP A 104 21.01 4.16 13.19
N LEU A 105 20.37 3.27 13.95
CA LEU A 105 19.95 1.94 13.49
C LEU A 105 19.02 2.09 12.29
N ALA A 106 18.04 3.00 12.40
CA ALA A 106 17.08 3.25 11.35
C ALA A 106 17.68 3.95 10.12
N THR A 107 18.63 4.87 10.30
CA THR A 107 19.28 5.51 9.14
C THR A 107 20.27 4.57 8.46
N THR A 108 21.02 3.76 9.21
CA THR A 108 21.90 2.73 8.64
C THR A 108 21.08 1.68 7.90
N GLU A 109 19.99 1.19 8.51
CA GLU A 109 19.08 0.24 7.88
C GLU A 109 18.54 0.80 6.56
N ALA A 110 17.98 2.01 6.57
CA ALA A 110 17.40 2.59 5.37
C ALA A 110 18.45 2.83 4.26
N VAL A 111 19.69 3.22 4.63
CA VAL A 111 20.82 3.31 3.68
C VAL A 111 21.18 1.95 3.09
N ILE A 112 21.22 0.89 3.91
CA ILE A 112 21.53 -0.46 3.44
C ILE A 112 20.45 -0.96 2.48
N LEU A 113 19.19 -0.76 2.85
CA LEU A 113 18.01 -1.21 2.10
C LEU A 113 17.81 -0.51 0.75
N GLN A 114 18.46 0.64 0.55
CA GLN A 114 18.62 1.26 -0.76
C GLN A 114 19.32 0.34 -1.77
N TYR A 115 20.26 -0.48 -1.30
CA TYR A 115 21.09 -1.33 -2.16
C TYR A 115 20.81 -2.81 -1.99
N HIS A 116 20.42 -3.22 -0.79
CA HIS A 116 20.35 -4.61 -0.33
C HIS A 116 18.97 -4.96 0.23
N ASP A 117 18.82 -6.21 0.71
CA ASP A 117 17.61 -6.72 1.35
C ASP A 117 17.68 -6.65 2.88
N MET A 118 16.58 -7.02 3.53
CA MET A 118 16.51 -7.09 4.99
C MET A 118 17.47 -8.12 5.60
N GLN A 119 17.76 -9.23 4.92
CA GLN A 119 18.70 -10.23 5.44
C GLN A 119 20.12 -9.66 5.54
N TYR A 120 20.56 -8.91 4.53
CA TYR A 120 21.85 -8.22 4.54
C TYR A 120 21.90 -7.15 5.64
N ALA A 121 20.83 -6.37 5.81
CA ALA A 121 20.72 -5.38 6.88
C ALA A 121 20.83 -6.05 8.27
N THR A 122 20.07 -7.12 8.50
CA THR A 122 20.14 -7.92 9.73
C THR A 122 21.55 -8.41 9.99
N GLN A 123 22.22 -9.01 8.99
CA GLN A 123 23.58 -9.51 9.16
C GLN A 123 24.57 -8.40 9.51
N THR A 124 24.55 -7.28 8.76
CA THR A 124 25.45 -6.15 8.99
C THR A 124 25.25 -5.54 10.37
N LEU A 125 23.99 -5.37 10.80
CA LEU A 125 23.66 -4.81 12.10
C LEU A 125 23.98 -5.78 13.25
N CYS A 126 23.75 -7.09 13.09
CA CYS A 126 24.18 -8.09 14.06
C CYS A 126 25.69 -8.00 14.31
N ASP A 127 26.48 -7.94 13.23
CA ASP A 127 27.94 -7.85 13.34
C ASP A 127 28.37 -6.56 14.07
N LEU A 128 27.72 -5.42 13.78
CA LEU A 128 27.95 -4.15 14.50
C LEU A 128 27.65 -4.25 16.00
N PHE A 129 26.53 -4.89 16.38
CA PHE A 129 26.16 -5.05 17.79
C PHE A 129 27.10 -6.00 18.52
N ILE A 130 27.51 -7.11 17.89
CA ILE A 130 28.45 -8.07 18.47
C ILE A 130 29.83 -7.41 18.68
N ASP A 131 30.29 -6.59 17.74
CA ASP A 131 31.56 -5.85 17.83
C ASP A 131 31.56 -4.80 18.94
N ALA A 132 30.40 -4.20 19.24
CA ALA A 132 30.23 -3.24 20.33
C ALA A 132 30.20 -3.90 21.72
N THR A 133 29.88 -5.20 21.80
CA THR A 133 29.91 -5.97 23.05
C THR A 133 31.33 -6.48 23.36
N GLU A 134 32.24 -5.57 23.74
CA GLU A 134 33.67 -5.87 23.97
C GLU A 134 33.97 -6.90 25.08
N GLU A 135 32.99 -7.27 25.92
CA GLU A 135 33.21 -8.01 27.18
C GLU A 135 32.98 -9.54 27.12
N GLN A 136 32.44 -10.11 26.05
CA GLN A 136 32.02 -11.53 26.03
C GLN A 136 32.78 -12.39 25.00
N LYS A 137 33.45 -13.44 25.50
CA LYS A 137 34.33 -14.33 24.72
C LYS A 137 33.61 -15.32 23.78
N ASP A 138 32.28 -15.43 23.84
CA ASP A 138 31.51 -16.40 23.06
C ASP A 138 30.62 -15.72 21.99
N ILE A 139 31.18 -15.59 20.78
CA ILE A 139 30.51 -15.02 19.61
C ILE A 139 29.23 -15.81 19.25
N SER A 140 29.22 -17.13 19.49
CA SER A 140 28.07 -17.97 19.12
C SER A 140 26.87 -17.68 20.03
N LEU A 141 27.13 -17.56 21.34
CA LEU A 141 26.10 -17.18 22.31
C LEU A 141 25.55 -15.78 22.03
N MET A 142 26.44 -14.83 21.71
CA MET A 142 26.03 -13.46 21.37
C MET A 142 25.23 -13.39 20.09
N THR A 143 25.61 -14.14 19.06
CA THR A 143 24.83 -14.22 17.82
C THR A 143 23.42 -14.74 18.10
N ALA A 144 23.28 -15.80 18.91
CA ALA A 144 21.99 -16.37 19.27
C ALA A 144 21.10 -15.40 20.07
N LEU A 145 21.70 -14.48 20.84
CA LEU A 145 20.99 -13.46 21.62
C LEU A 145 20.64 -12.23 20.79
N VAL A 146 21.58 -11.72 19.98
CA VAL A 146 21.44 -10.49 19.20
C VAL A 146 20.55 -10.69 17.96
N GLN A 147 20.76 -11.79 17.22
CA GLN A 147 20.16 -11.96 15.91
C GLN A 147 18.62 -11.89 15.91
N PRO A 148 17.88 -12.58 16.80
CA PRO A 148 16.41 -12.52 16.79
C PRO A 148 15.87 -11.11 17.06
N ILE A 149 16.55 -10.35 17.91
CA ILE A 149 16.17 -8.98 18.25
C ILE A 149 16.45 -8.05 17.06
N ILE A 150 17.61 -8.18 16.43
CA ILE A 150 17.98 -7.35 15.28
C ILE A 150 17.13 -7.69 14.04
N GLU A 151 16.78 -8.95 13.83
CA GLU A 151 15.90 -9.37 12.74
C GLU A 151 14.51 -8.70 12.85
N GLU A 152 13.91 -8.76 14.04
CA GLU A 152 12.64 -8.08 14.31
C GLU A 152 12.76 -6.55 14.29
N ALA A 153 13.91 -6.02 14.71
CA ALA A 153 14.22 -4.61 14.64
C ALA A 153 14.25 -4.10 13.20
N VAL A 154 15.02 -4.77 12.33
CA VAL A 154 15.12 -4.44 10.90
C VAL A 154 13.76 -4.51 10.24
N HIS A 155 13.01 -5.59 10.49
CA HIS A 155 11.68 -5.75 9.92
C HIS A 155 10.72 -4.63 10.36
N SER A 156 10.69 -4.33 11.66
CA SER A 156 9.85 -3.27 12.21
C SER A 156 10.25 -1.91 11.65
N ILE A 157 11.55 -1.57 11.63
CA ILE A 157 12.06 -0.31 11.10
C ILE A 157 11.70 -0.16 9.61
N ALA A 158 11.92 -1.20 8.78
CA ALA A 158 11.66 -1.16 7.34
C ALA A 158 10.22 -0.76 7.01
N LEU A 159 9.26 -1.24 7.81
CA LEU A 159 7.85 -0.89 7.66
C LEU A 159 7.58 0.59 7.91
N HIS A 160 8.40 1.26 8.74
CA HIS A 160 8.28 2.70 9.05
C HIS A 160 9.25 3.59 8.27
N THR A 161 10.34 3.06 7.71
CA THR A 161 11.33 3.81 6.92
C THR A 161 11.06 3.64 5.42
N THR A 162 11.48 2.50 4.87
CA THR A 162 11.53 2.20 3.44
C THR A 162 10.15 1.97 2.85
N ASN A 163 9.23 1.36 3.60
CA ASN A 163 7.87 1.17 3.12
C ASN A 163 7.04 2.45 3.18
N SER A 164 7.31 3.36 4.11
CA SER A 164 6.45 4.53 4.38
C SER A 164 6.80 5.77 3.56
N THR A 165 7.94 5.79 2.86
CA THR A 165 8.40 6.96 2.09
C THR A 165 8.97 6.57 0.73
N PRO A 166 8.47 7.17 -0.38
CA PRO A 166 8.99 6.87 -1.73
C PRO A 166 10.33 7.55 -2.04
N ASP A 167 10.63 8.66 -1.36
CA ASP A 167 11.84 9.44 -1.58
C ASP A 167 12.82 9.24 -0.42
N PHE A 168 13.73 8.28 -0.54
CA PHE A 168 14.90 8.20 0.33
C PHE A 168 15.90 9.31 -0.02
N VAL A 169 16.66 9.83 0.95
CA VAL A 169 17.73 10.80 0.66
C VAL A 169 18.86 10.05 -0.04
N ARG A 170 18.92 10.17 -1.36
CA ARG A 170 19.96 9.52 -2.15
C ARG A 170 21.27 10.32 -2.07
N LEU A 171 22.37 9.68 -2.46
CA LEU A 171 23.64 10.35 -2.71
C LEU A 171 23.44 11.56 -3.65
N PRO A 172 24.25 12.63 -3.57
CA PRO A 172 24.24 13.70 -4.57
C PRO A 172 24.42 13.17 -6.00
N ASP A 173 23.81 13.81 -6.99
CA ASP A 173 23.83 13.36 -8.40
C ASP A 173 25.24 13.09 -8.94
N VAL A 174 26.22 13.88 -8.49
CA VAL A 174 27.63 13.70 -8.88
C VAL A 174 28.17 12.34 -8.41
N LEU A 175 27.78 11.89 -7.20
CA LEU A 175 28.20 10.62 -6.64
C LEU A 175 27.34 9.45 -7.15
N GLN A 176 26.05 9.67 -7.43
CA GLN A 176 25.17 8.62 -7.99
C GLN A 176 25.60 8.16 -9.39
N LYS A 177 26.18 9.06 -10.18
CA LYS A 177 26.64 8.80 -11.56
C LYS A 177 27.88 7.89 -11.64
N LEU A 178 28.57 7.67 -10.53
CA LEU A 178 29.71 6.75 -10.48
C LEU A 178 29.23 5.32 -10.66
N GLY A 179 30.02 4.46 -11.32
CA GLY A 179 29.72 3.04 -11.39
C GLY A 179 29.71 2.41 -10.00
N GLN A 180 28.57 1.87 -9.60
CA GLN A 180 28.25 1.45 -8.25
C GLN A 180 28.64 -0.01 -8.02
N HIS A 181 29.55 -0.22 -7.08
CA HIS A 181 29.92 -1.53 -6.54
C HIS A 181 29.36 -1.66 -5.12
N LEU A 182 29.20 -2.89 -4.66
CA LEU A 182 28.64 -3.20 -3.34
C LEU A 182 29.61 -4.06 -2.54
N MET A 183 29.44 -4.05 -1.21
CA MET A 183 30.20 -4.89 -0.30
C MET A 183 29.38 -6.09 0.15
N THR A 184 30.07 -7.08 0.73
CA THR A 184 29.39 -8.10 1.55
C THR A 184 29.07 -7.51 2.92
N ALA A 185 28.07 -8.04 3.63
CA ALA A 185 27.65 -7.55 4.94
C ALA A 185 28.83 -7.43 5.91
N LYS A 186 29.66 -8.48 5.99
CA LYS A 186 30.88 -8.53 6.80
C LYS A 186 31.90 -7.45 6.41
N ALA A 187 32.06 -7.19 5.11
CA ALA A 187 33.02 -6.20 4.63
C ALA A 187 32.53 -4.77 4.89
N LEU A 188 31.23 -4.50 4.71
CA LEU A 188 30.61 -3.22 5.02
C LEU A 188 30.71 -2.92 6.53
N PHE A 189 30.32 -3.88 7.36
CA PHE A 189 30.50 -3.81 8.82
C PHE A 189 31.96 -3.49 9.18
N GLY A 190 32.92 -4.26 8.67
CA GLY A 190 34.34 -4.05 8.99
C GLY A 190 34.85 -2.66 8.60
N SER A 191 34.39 -2.13 7.46
CA SER A 191 34.70 -0.75 7.05
C SER A 191 34.06 0.29 7.96
N ILE A 192 32.80 0.12 8.37
CA ILE A 192 32.11 1.02 9.31
C ILE A 192 32.84 1.05 10.64
N SER A 193 33.10 -0.12 11.25
CA SER A 193 33.82 -0.23 12.52
C SER A 193 35.23 0.37 12.42
N ALA A 194 35.95 0.17 11.32
CA ALA A 194 37.27 0.77 11.11
C ALA A 194 37.21 2.31 11.07
N ILE A 195 36.25 2.88 10.35
CA ILE A 195 36.06 4.35 10.30
C ILE A 195 35.73 4.91 11.69
N GLN A 196 34.88 4.21 12.45
CA GLN A 196 34.45 4.64 13.78
C GLN A 196 35.56 4.56 14.84
N ARG A 197 36.38 3.52 14.79
CA ARG A 197 37.48 3.28 15.76
C ARG A 197 38.66 4.24 15.58
N ILE A 198 38.82 4.83 14.40
CA ILE A 198 39.91 5.78 14.16
C ILE A 198 39.61 7.10 14.88
N LEU A 199 40.41 7.37 15.93
CA LEU A 199 40.33 8.61 16.72
C LEU A 199 40.98 9.82 16.03
N SER A 200 41.70 9.61 14.92
CA SER A 200 42.31 10.70 14.15
C SER A 200 41.27 11.70 13.64
N ASN A 201 41.72 12.93 13.43
CA ASN A 201 40.94 13.95 12.75
C ASN A 201 40.97 13.78 11.23
N ASP A 202 41.97 13.09 10.68
CA ASP A 202 42.08 12.88 9.23
C ASP A 202 42.05 11.38 8.91
N ILE A 203 40.95 10.96 8.30
CA ILE A 203 40.66 9.59 7.91
C ILE A 203 40.75 9.47 6.39
N PHE A 204 41.38 8.39 5.93
CA PHE A 204 41.55 8.07 4.53
C PHE A 204 40.85 6.75 4.20
N VAL A 205 39.98 6.78 3.19
CA VAL A 205 39.28 5.61 2.64
C VAL A 205 39.69 5.45 1.18
N HIS A 206 40.50 4.44 0.91
CA HIS A 206 40.87 4.05 -0.44
C HIS A 206 39.90 3.01 -0.97
N MET A 207 39.32 3.25 -2.14
CA MET A 207 38.44 2.33 -2.83
C MET A 207 38.97 2.10 -4.24
N GLN A 208 39.21 0.85 -4.62
CA GLN A 208 39.65 0.54 -5.98
C GLN A 208 38.59 0.91 -7.02
N TYR A 209 37.31 0.72 -6.67
CA TYR A 209 36.14 1.15 -7.42
C TYR A 209 35.13 1.78 -6.46
N CYS A 210 34.21 2.60 -6.96
CA CYS A 210 33.22 3.28 -6.12
C CYS A 210 32.29 2.27 -5.42
N VAL A 211 32.37 2.19 -4.09
CA VAL A 211 31.52 1.35 -3.26
C VAL A 211 30.34 2.16 -2.73
N ALA A 212 29.16 1.97 -3.32
CA ALA A 212 28.02 2.87 -3.15
C ALA A 212 27.35 2.78 -1.78
N ASP A 213 27.23 1.58 -1.21
CA ASP A 213 26.63 1.34 0.11
C ASP A 213 27.47 1.96 1.23
N LEU A 214 28.79 1.77 1.22
CA LEU A 214 29.71 2.42 2.17
C LEU A 214 29.73 3.95 1.99
N LEU A 215 29.79 4.44 0.75
CA LEU A 215 29.78 5.88 0.49
C LEU A 215 28.46 6.53 0.93
N SER A 216 27.32 5.85 0.72
CA SER A 216 26.02 6.30 1.19
C SER A 216 25.97 6.34 2.72
N TRP A 217 26.52 5.33 3.41
CA TRP A 217 26.59 5.35 4.87
C TRP A 217 27.43 6.53 5.38
N ILE A 218 28.62 6.75 4.81
CA ILE A 218 29.48 7.91 5.14
C ILE A 218 28.71 9.22 4.94
N TYR A 219 28.01 9.38 3.81
CA TYR A 219 27.26 10.62 3.53
C TYR A 219 26.15 10.93 4.56
N HIS A 220 25.57 9.90 5.18
CA HIS A 220 24.48 10.04 6.15
C HIS A 220 24.94 10.04 7.62
N HIS A 221 26.14 9.54 7.93
CA HIS A 221 26.62 9.36 9.31
C HIS A 221 27.91 10.13 9.61
N TRP A 222 28.72 10.49 8.62
CA TRP A 222 29.93 11.25 8.87
C TRP A 222 29.60 12.68 9.31
N SER A 223 30.24 13.12 10.41
CA SER A 223 30.11 14.47 10.95
C SER A 223 31.43 15.21 10.86
N GLY A 224 31.71 15.76 9.68
CA GLY A 224 32.91 16.55 9.39
C GLY A 224 33.00 16.89 7.90
N GLN A 225 34.19 17.29 7.45
CA GLN A 225 34.46 17.49 6.03
C GLN A 225 34.50 16.13 5.31
N LEU A 226 33.75 15.96 4.22
CA LEU A 226 33.84 14.83 3.30
C LEU A 226 34.41 15.31 1.97
N LEU A 227 35.55 14.75 1.58
CA LEU A 227 36.17 14.94 0.27
C LEU A 227 36.12 13.63 -0.51
N VAL A 228 35.57 13.63 -1.72
CA VAL A 228 35.60 12.48 -2.63
C VAL A 228 36.43 12.84 -3.86
N VAL A 229 37.44 12.02 -4.13
CA VAL A 229 38.33 12.12 -5.28
C VAL A 229 38.11 10.92 -6.17
N ASN A 230 37.89 11.13 -7.47
CA ASN A 230 37.81 10.08 -8.48
C ASN A 230 38.69 10.46 -9.66
N ASN A 231 39.50 9.55 -10.19
CA ASN A 231 40.48 9.82 -11.26
C ASN A 231 41.37 11.06 -10.98
N ASN A 232 41.83 11.22 -9.74
CA ASN A 232 42.61 12.39 -9.28
C ASN A 232 41.88 13.75 -9.32
N GLU A 233 40.57 13.76 -9.57
CA GLU A 233 39.74 14.97 -9.55
C GLU A 233 38.84 15.01 -8.30
N LYS A 234 38.73 16.18 -7.67
CA LYS A 234 37.81 16.40 -6.55
C LYS A 234 36.39 16.55 -7.08
N ILE A 235 35.59 15.50 -6.96
CA ILE A 235 34.21 15.48 -7.46
C ILE A 235 33.18 15.90 -6.42
N PHE A 236 33.51 15.81 -5.13
CA PHE A 236 32.63 16.21 -4.04
C PHE A 236 33.44 16.73 -2.85
N ASN A 237 33.00 17.85 -2.25
CA ASN A 237 33.70 18.47 -1.12
C ASN A 237 32.73 19.28 -0.26
N GLU A 238 32.13 18.66 0.76
CA GLU A 238 31.14 19.31 1.64
C GLU A 238 31.40 19.01 3.12
N ASN A 239 31.01 19.96 3.99
CA ASN A 239 30.99 19.74 5.43
C ASN A 239 29.63 19.15 5.83
N LEU A 240 29.61 17.91 6.30
CA LEU A 240 28.41 17.18 6.68
C LEU A 240 28.05 17.32 8.18
N GLY A 241 29.01 17.75 9.00
CA GLY A 241 28.82 18.00 10.43
C GLY A 241 28.28 19.41 10.75
N PRO A 242 27.90 19.68 12.01
CA PRO A 242 27.49 21.02 12.45
C PRO A 242 28.60 22.06 12.19
N GLU A 243 28.26 23.34 12.01
CA GLU A 243 29.25 24.39 11.70
C GLU A 243 30.43 24.44 12.68
N ILE A 244 30.17 24.10 13.96
CA ILE A 244 31.18 24.05 15.03
C ILE A 244 32.26 22.97 14.79
N SER A 245 31.96 21.97 13.96
CA SER A 245 32.86 20.88 13.56
C SER A 245 33.58 21.13 12.23
N LYS A 246 33.32 22.25 11.55
CA LYS A 246 33.92 22.60 10.26
C LYS A 246 35.44 22.65 10.39
N GLY A 247 36.12 21.78 9.64
CA GLY A 247 37.59 21.66 9.62
C GLY A 247 38.22 20.92 10.81
N LYS A 248 37.43 20.36 11.75
CA LYS A 248 37.98 19.60 12.89
C LYS A 248 38.19 18.12 12.60
N ARG A 249 37.35 17.53 11.75
CA ARG A 249 37.52 16.17 11.24
C ARG A 249 37.32 16.16 9.74
N SER A 250 38.21 15.50 9.01
CA SER A 250 38.16 15.31 7.58
C SER A 250 38.19 13.82 7.23
N LEU A 251 37.36 13.43 6.26
CA LEU A 251 37.37 12.10 5.68
C LEU A 251 37.57 12.26 4.18
N THR A 252 38.66 11.69 3.67
CA THR A 252 38.98 11.68 2.25
C THR A 252 38.71 10.29 1.68
N VAL A 253 37.80 10.20 0.72
CA VAL A 253 37.54 9.02 -0.08
C VAL A 253 38.29 9.16 -1.41
N VAL A 254 39.15 8.21 -1.74
CA VAL A 254 39.83 8.13 -3.05
C VAL A 254 39.34 6.91 -3.81
N ILE A 255 38.80 7.14 -4.99
CA ILE A 255 38.38 6.11 -5.94
C ILE A 255 39.47 6.01 -7.01
N GLU A 256 40.16 4.87 -7.03
CA GLU A 256 41.33 4.64 -7.88
C GLU A 256 40.94 4.49 -9.36
N ASN A 257 39.95 3.64 -9.64
CA ASN A 257 39.51 3.33 -11.00
C ASN A 257 38.06 3.75 -11.23
N SER A 258 37.81 4.44 -12.34
CA SER A 258 36.46 4.70 -12.81
C SER A 258 35.86 3.48 -13.49
N CYS A 259 34.63 3.15 -13.10
CA CYS A 259 33.80 2.18 -13.80
C CYS A 259 32.91 2.90 -14.82
N ALA A 260 32.86 2.40 -16.06
CA ALA A 260 32.03 2.96 -17.13
C ALA A 260 30.53 2.64 -16.99
N ALA A 261 30.14 1.79 -16.03
CA ALA A 261 28.75 1.47 -15.79
C ALA A 261 27.99 2.70 -15.27
N VAL A 262 26.82 2.97 -15.84
CA VAL A 262 25.87 3.96 -15.30
C VAL A 262 25.00 3.22 -14.30
N GLY A 263 25.22 3.43 -13.00
CA GLY A 263 24.53 2.70 -11.93
C GLY A 263 25.29 1.42 -11.51
N ARG A 264 24.58 0.32 -11.25
CA ARG A 264 25.18 -0.93 -10.73
C ARG A 264 26.15 -1.56 -11.75
N CYS A 265 27.38 -1.85 -11.30
CA CYS A 265 28.38 -2.52 -12.12
C CYS A 265 28.24 -4.05 -12.05
N TYR A 266 28.16 -4.69 -13.22
CA TYR A 266 28.08 -6.14 -13.39
C TYR A 266 29.32 -6.73 -14.11
N ASP A 267 30.40 -5.96 -14.27
CA ASP A 267 31.61 -6.48 -14.89
C ASP A 267 32.29 -7.53 -13.99
N PHE A 268 32.59 -8.69 -14.57
CA PHE A 268 33.29 -9.79 -13.93
C PHE A 268 34.76 -9.45 -13.62
N ASN A 269 35.37 -8.56 -14.40
CA ASN A 269 36.73 -8.10 -14.14
C ASN A 269 36.81 -7.18 -12.91
N HIS A 270 35.67 -6.68 -12.42
CA HIS A 270 35.59 -5.84 -11.23
C HIS A 270 35.17 -6.63 -9.97
N GLU A 271 35.25 -7.96 -9.99
CA GLU A 271 34.75 -8.85 -8.93
C GLU A 271 35.50 -8.77 -7.59
N ARG A 272 36.71 -8.20 -7.57
CA ARG A 272 37.56 -8.09 -6.38
C ARG A 272 38.19 -6.71 -6.28
N GLY A 273 37.33 -5.71 -6.07
CA GLY A 273 37.80 -4.39 -5.69
C GLY A 273 38.40 -4.44 -4.28
N CYS A 274 39.38 -3.60 -3.98
CA CYS A 274 39.89 -3.46 -2.61
C CYS A 274 39.33 -2.20 -1.94
N VAL A 275 38.91 -2.31 -0.69
CA VAL A 275 38.63 -1.17 0.19
C VAL A 275 39.65 -1.17 1.32
N SER A 276 40.22 -0.01 1.62
CA SER A 276 41.20 0.16 2.69
C SER A 276 40.91 1.43 3.48
N VAL A 277 40.95 1.33 4.81
CA VAL A 277 40.69 2.44 5.73
C VAL A 277 41.94 2.65 6.58
N GLY A 278 42.34 3.91 6.80
CA GLY A 278 43.39 4.28 7.76
C GLY A 278 43.51 5.79 7.93
N THR A 279 44.66 6.26 8.41
CA THR A 279 44.91 7.68 8.76
C THR A 279 45.97 8.31 7.87
N THR A 280 45.77 9.55 7.43
CA THR A 280 46.89 10.31 6.85
C THR A 280 47.89 10.65 7.96
N HIS A 281 49.06 10.01 7.96
CA HIS A 281 50.13 10.41 8.87
C HIS A 281 50.72 11.76 8.43
N ASP A 282 50.92 12.64 9.41
CA ASP A 282 51.67 13.88 9.24
C ASP A 282 53.11 13.55 8.82
N SER A 283 53.46 13.91 7.59
CA SER A 283 54.64 14.70 7.23
C SER A 283 55.13 14.32 5.82
N ALA A 284 55.25 15.34 4.96
CA ALA A 284 56.04 15.33 3.72
C ALA A 284 55.94 14.06 2.84
N PHE A 285 55.06 14.13 1.84
CA PHE A 285 55.07 13.33 0.61
C PHE A 285 56.47 12.80 0.21
N VAL A 286 56.84 11.58 0.60
CA VAL A 286 57.70 10.64 -0.14
C VAL A 286 57.43 9.21 0.36
N ASP A 287 56.78 8.43 -0.50
CA ASP A 287 56.95 7.00 -0.79
C ASP A 287 57.11 5.93 0.33
N ALA A 288 56.31 4.86 0.16
CA ALA A 288 56.39 3.52 0.77
C ALA A 288 56.44 3.47 2.33
N SER A 289 55.38 3.28 3.09
CA SER A 289 54.31 2.27 2.96
C SER A 289 53.18 2.68 3.90
N PHE A 290 52.08 3.22 3.37
CA PHE A 290 50.86 3.36 4.16
C PHE A 290 50.28 1.96 4.38
N GLU A 291 50.45 1.40 5.58
CA GLU A 291 49.70 0.20 5.96
C GLU A 291 48.30 0.61 6.38
N PRO A 292 47.25 0.18 5.65
CA PRO A 292 45.90 0.48 6.06
C PRO A 292 45.58 -0.26 7.36
N SER A 293 44.89 0.40 8.29
CA SER A 293 44.43 -0.23 9.52
C SER A 293 43.36 -1.30 9.27
N PHE A 294 42.73 -1.28 8.11
CA PHE A 294 41.77 -2.29 7.67
C PHE A 294 41.80 -2.45 6.16
N LYS A 295 41.76 -3.69 5.67
CA LYS A 295 41.69 -4.02 4.24
C LYS A 295 40.67 -5.12 4.01
N THR A 296 39.81 -4.95 3.01
CA THR A 296 38.80 -5.93 2.63
C THR A 296 38.55 -5.92 1.12
N GLU A 297 37.90 -6.97 0.63
CA GLU A 297 37.47 -7.10 -0.76
C GLU A 297 36.02 -6.61 -0.91
N SER A 298 35.80 -5.70 -1.87
CA SER A 298 34.48 -5.42 -2.44
C SER A 298 34.27 -6.29 -3.67
N THR A 299 33.01 -6.51 -4.05
CA THR A 299 32.70 -7.35 -5.20
C THR A 299 31.57 -6.75 -6.02
N SER A 300 31.72 -6.77 -7.35
CA SER A 300 30.61 -6.49 -8.27
C SER A 300 29.46 -7.51 -8.15
N ARG A 301 29.68 -8.63 -7.43
CA ARG A 301 28.75 -9.73 -7.23
C ARG A 301 28.31 -9.94 -5.77
N ALA A 302 28.39 -8.94 -4.88
CA ALA A 302 27.74 -9.05 -3.58
C ALA A 302 26.21 -9.19 -3.79
N HIS A 303 25.79 -10.45 -3.95
CA HIS A 303 24.46 -11.03 -4.00
C HIS A 303 23.48 -10.52 -5.08
N LEU A 304 23.51 -11.16 -6.27
CA LEU A 304 22.33 -11.19 -7.16
C LEU A 304 21.26 -12.15 -6.63
N PRO A 305 19.95 -11.84 -6.72
CA PRO A 305 19.31 -10.53 -6.83
C PRO A 305 18.73 -10.15 -5.46
N ASN A 306 19.53 -9.52 -4.60
CA ASN A 306 18.95 -8.77 -3.49
C ASN A 306 18.43 -7.45 -4.05
N THR A 307 17.16 -7.50 -4.42
CA THR A 307 16.37 -6.35 -4.82
C THR A 307 16.33 -5.40 -3.63
N SER A 308 16.82 -4.18 -3.81
CA SER A 308 16.54 -3.05 -2.91
C SER A 308 15.11 -3.13 -2.39
N VAL A 309 14.87 -2.87 -1.12
CA VAL A 309 13.50 -2.93 -0.58
C VAL A 309 12.79 -1.58 -0.60
N GLU A 310 13.39 -0.57 -1.24
CA GLU A 310 12.77 0.73 -1.48
C GLU A 310 11.51 0.59 -2.32
N ARG A 311 10.55 1.49 -2.07
CA ARG A 311 9.43 1.70 -2.98
C ARG A 311 9.97 2.07 -4.36
N SER A 312 9.34 1.54 -5.40
CA SER A 312 9.64 1.86 -6.79
C SER A 312 8.46 2.55 -7.43
N LYS A 313 8.73 3.36 -8.46
CA LYS A 313 7.64 3.88 -9.28
C LYS A 313 6.92 2.73 -9.95
N LEU A 314 5.66 2.97 -10.32
CA LEU A 314 4.93 2.05 -11.17
C LEU A 314 5.76 1.76 -12.44
N TYR A 315 5.69 0.51 -12.87
CA TYR A 315 6.36 -0.03 -14.08
C TYR A 315 7.91 -0.12 -14.06
N GLU A 316 8.59 0.22 -12.96
CA GLU A 316 10.03 -0.06 -12.78
C GLU A 316 10.30 -1.55 -12.46
N ILE A 317 10.05 -2.45 -13.42
CA ILE A 317 9.99 -3.91 -13.19
C ILE A 317 11.32 -4.63 -13.47
N ALA A 318 12.14 -4.12 -14.39
CA ALA A 318 13.30 -4.83 -14.94
C ALA A 318 14.26 -5.39 -13.88
N ASP A 319 14.51 -4.64 -12.81
CA ASP A 319 15.38 -5.05 -11.69
C ASP A 319 14.62 -5.66 -10.50
N ARG A 320 13.28 -5.72 -10.58
CA ARG A 320 12.37 -6.18 -9.52
C ARG A 320 11.78 -7.55 -9.79
N ASN A 321 11.88 -8.03 -11.02
CA ASN A 321 11.36 -9.34 -11.38
C ASN A 321 12.15 -10.45 -10.66
N PRO A 322 11.49 -11.31 -9.86
CA PRO A 322 12.13 -12.24 -8.94
C PRO A 322 12.93 -13.35 -9.64
N TYR A 323 12.78 -13.50 -10.95
CA TYR A 323 13.47 -14.48 -11.77
C TYR A 323 14.67 -13.90 -12.53
N VAL A 324 14.91 -12.58 -12.45
CA VAL A 324 16.08 -11.96 -13.07
C VAL A 324 17.34 -12.46 -12.39
N ARG A 325 18.34 -12.84 -13.19
CA ARG A 325 19.68 -13.24 -12.74
C ARG A 325 20.69 -12.58 -13.66
N TYR A 326 21.95 -12.58 -13.27
CA TYR A 326 23.04 -12.01 -14.07
C TYR A 326 23.03 -12.47 -15.54
N TYR A 327 22.90 -13.78 -15.73
CA TYR A 327 22.90 -14.40 -17.05
C TYR A 327 21.49 -14.51 -17.66
N LEU A 328 20.47 -14.04 -16.94
CA LEU A 328 19.07 -14.18 -17.32
C LEU A 328 18.32 -12.87 -17.13
N THR A 329 18.37 -12.04 -18.17
CA THR A 329 17.69 -10.75 -18.27
C THR A 329 16.73 -10.74 -19.46
N ILE A 330 15.72 -9.89 -19.41
CA ILE A 330 14.85 -9.57 -20.55
C ILE A 330 15.55 -8.49 -21.38
N ASN A 331 15.63 -8.67 -22.71
CA ASN A 331 16.13 -7.59 -23.58
C ASN A 331 15.00 -6.61 -23.96
N GLU A 332 15.35 -5.46 -24.52
CA GLU A 332 14.38 -4.43 -24.92
C GLU A 332 13.23 -4.97 -25.79
N LYS A 333 13.53 -5.84 -26.77
CA LYS A 333 12.50 -6.47 -27.61
C LYS A 333 11.54 -7.35 -26.81
N GLU A 334 12.06 -8.13 -25.88
CA GLU A 334 11.26 -8.98 -25.00
C GLU A 334 10.45 -8.13 -24.01
N ASP A 335 10.99 -7.02 -23.51
CA ASP A 335 10.29 -6.13 -22.59
C ASP A 335 9.14 -5.39 -23.28
N ILE A 336 9.36 -4.86 -24.49
CA ILE A 336 8.31 -4.29 -25.35
C ILE A 336 7.20 -5.31 -25.60
N ALA A 337 7.54 -6.58 -25.86
CA ALA A 337 6.57 -7.64 -26.03
C ALA A 337 5.80 -7.93 -24.73
N ALA A 338 6.47 -7.91 -23.58
CA ALA A 338 5.84 -8.10 -22.28
C ALA A 338 4.85 -6.97 -21.96
N GLN A 339 5.26 -5.72 -22.17
CA GLN A 339 4.42 -4.53 -22.00
C GLN A 339 3.20 -4.58 -22.93
N ARG A 340 3.40 -4.92 -24.20
CA ARG A 340 2.31 -5.09 -25.18
C ARG A 340 1.29 -6.14 -24.73
N SER A 341 1.74 -7.34 -24.36
CA SER A 341 0.84 -8.41 -23.89
C SER A 341 0.06 -7.98 -22.64
N ALA A 342 0.72 -7.32 -21.70
CA ALA A 342 0.06 -6.77 -20.52
C ALA A 342 -0.97 -5.68 -20.89
N GLN A 343 -0.62 -4.77 -21.80
CA GLN A 343 -1.50 -3.70 -22.28
C GLN A 343 -2.76 -4.25 -22.95
N GLU A 344 -2.63 -5.28 -23.80
CA GLU A 344 -3.77 -5.94 -24.46
C GLU A 344 -4.73 -6.59 -23.45
N ILE A 345 -4.19 -7.26 -22.42
CA ILE A 345 -4.98 -7.88 -21.35
C ILE A 345 -5.67 -6.80 -20.50
N VAL A 346 -4.95 -5.78 -20.05
CA VAL A 346 -5.50 -4.70 -19.21
C VAL A 346 -6.57 -3.91 -19.97
N ARG A 347 -6.34 -3.60 -21.25
CA ARG A 347 -7.34 -2.93 -22.11
C ARG A 347 -8.63 -3.76 -22.17
N SER A 348 -8.49 -5.07 -22.30
CA SER A 348 -9.64 -5.98 -22.33
C SER A 348 -10.38 -6.04 -21.00
N ILE A 349 -9.69 -5.97 -19.85
CA ILE A 349 -10.31 -5.92 -18.52
C ILE A 349 -11.06 -4.60 -18.32
N MET A 350 -10.44 -3.46 -18.66
CA MET A 350 -11.05 -2.14 -18.49
C MET A 350 -12.31 -1.96 -19.34
N ALA A 351 -12.36 -2.61 -20.50
CA ALA A 351 -13.50 -2.59 -21.41
C ALA A 351 -14.64 -3.55 -21.03
N LEU A 352 -14.48 -4.40 -20.01
CA LEU A 352 -15.53 -5.32 -19.59
C LEU A 352 -16.79 -4.56 -19.15
N HIS A 353 -17.95 -4.94 -19.68
CA HIS A 353 -19.25 -4.46 -19.24
C HIS A 353 -19.66 -5.17 -17.96
N VAL A 354 -20.04 -4.41 -16.92
CA VAL A 354 -20.22 -4.96 -15.58
C VAL A 354 -21.46 -4.42 -14.87
N VAL A 355 -22.08 -5.25 -14.02
CA VAL A 355 -23.19 -4.85 -13.13
C VAL A 355 -23.01 -5.39 -11.72
N PRO A 356 -23.47 -4.66 -10.68
CA PRO A 356 -23.44 -5.17 -9.31
C PRO A 356 -24.15 -6.53 -9.18
N THR A 357 -23.51 -7.52 -8.57
CA THR A 357 -24.18 -8.81 -8.27
C THR A 357 -25.09 -8.70 -7.05
N GLY A 358 -26.20 -9.46 -7.05
CA GLY A 358 -26.94 -9.76 -5.83
C GLY A 358 -26.21 -10.81 -4.96
N GLY A 359 -26.12 -10.58 -3.65
CA GLY A 359 -25.48 -11.52 -2.72
C GLY A 359 -24.87 -10.85 -1.48
N THR A 360 -24.27 -11.64 -0.58
CA THR A 360 -23.62 -11.12 0.64
C THR A 360 -22.19 -10.62 0.39
N THR A 361 -21.63 -10.86 -0.80
CA THR A 361 -20.28 -10.42 -1.17
C THR A 361 -20.33 -9.24 -2.13
N LEU A 362 -19.39 -8.32 -1.97
CA LEU A 362 -19.18 -7.16 -2.81
C LEU A 362 -18.45 -7.59 -4.08
N ARG A 363 -19.23 -7.80 -5.15
CA ARG A 363 -18.75 -8.22 -6.46
C ARG A 363 -19.50 -7.52 -7.57
N ILE A 364 -18.87 -7.48 -8.74
CA ILE A 364 -19.47 -6.99 -9.98
C ILE A 364 -19.43 -8.11 -11.01
N GLN A 365 -20.58 -8.50 -11.56
CA GLN A 365 -20.71 -9.55 -12.58
C GLN A 365 -20.40 -8.97 -13.95
N LEU A 366 -19.79 -9.78 -14.81
CA LEU A 366 -19.67 -9.46 -16.23
C LEU A 366 -21.02 -9.63 -16.93
N THR A 367 -21.40 -8.66 -17.77
CA THR A 367 -22.64 -8.68 -18.54
C THR A 367 -22.37 -8.48 -20.03
N PRO A 368 -23.35 -8.80 -20.91
CA PRO A 368 -23.35 -8.33 -22.29
C PRO A 368 -23.31 -6.79 -22.38
N GLU A 369 -23.04 -6.28 -23.58
CA GLU A 369 -22.95 -4.85 -23.91
C GLU A 369 -24.18 -4.04 -23.45
N GLY A 370 -23.98 -2.76 -23.09
CA GLY A 370 -25.05 -1.82 -22.69
C GLY A 370 -25.00 -1.33 -21.24
N THR A 371 -24.07 -1.82 -20.43
CA THR A 371 -23.82 -1.36 -19.05
C THR A 371 -22.51 -0.58 -18.96
N PRO A 372 -22.22 0.14 -17.87
CA PRO A 372 -20.93 0.81 -17.71
C PRO A 372 -19.77 -0.19 -17.84
N SER A 373 -18.71 0.24 -18.52
CA SER A 373 -17.46 -0.52 -18.53
C SER A 373 -16.82 -0.51 -17.14
N PHE A 374 -15.94 -1.47 -16.87
CA PHE A 374 -15.22 -1.54 -15.59
C PHE A 374 -14.37 -0.29 -15.35
N GLN A 375 -13.81 0.31 -16.41
CA GLN A 375 -13.12 1.60 -16.36
C GLN A 375 -13.94 2.74 -15.72
N TRP A 376 -15.26 2.73 -15.83
CA TRP A 376 -16.10 3.75 -15.19
C TRP A 376 -16.03 3.69 -13.65
N TRP A 377 -15.76 2.49 -13.12
CA TRP A 377 -15.66 2.22 -11.70
C TRP A 377 -14.26 2.51 -11.13
N THR A 378 -13.20 2.34 -11.94
CA THR A 378 -11.80 2.49 -11.49
C THR A 378 -11.45 3.95 -11.20
N VAL A 379 -10.51 4.17 -10.28
CA VAL A 379 -10.10 5.51 -9.82
C VAL A 379 -9.47 6.30 -10.98
N CYS A 380 -8.63 5.65 -11.75
CA CYS A 380 -8.00 6.22 -12.93
C CYS A 380 -7.89 5.18 -14.06
N VAL A 381 -7.42 5.65 -15.21
CA VAL A 381 -7.02 4.81 -16.33
C VAL A 381 -5.53 4.56 -16.21
N PRO A 382 -5.05 3.30 -16.18
CA PRO A 382 -3.63 3.00 -16.02
C PRO A 382 -2.78 3.65 -17.11
N SER A 383 -1.64 4.22 -16.73
CA SER A 383 -0.70 4.84 -17.66
C SER A 383 -0.07 3.83 -18.63
N LEU A 384 -0.05 2.52 -18.29
CA LEU A 384 0.27 1.45 -19.26
C LEU A 384 -0.59 1.53 -20.53
N LEU A 385 -1.86 1.95 -20.41
CA LEU A 385 -2.76 2.09 -21.57
C LEU A 385 -2.52 3.38 -22.37
N GLN A 386 -1.77 4.34 -21.81
CA GLN A 386 -1.42 5.62 -22.45
C GLN A 386 -0.05 5.55 -23.14
N GLN A 387 0.69 4.45 -22.99
CA GLN A 387 1.94 4.25 -23.70
C GLN A 387 1.64 4.03 -25.20
N ASP A 388 1.88 5.07 -25.99
CA ASP A 388 1.72 5.07 -27.45
C ASP A 388 2.56 3.95 -28.10
N ASN A 389 1.99 3.30 -29.11
CA ASN A 389 2.67 2.36 -30.04
C ASN A 389 2.97 0.92 -29.58
N LEU A 390 2.42 0.42 -28.47
CA LEU A 390 2.68 -0.98 -28.08
C LEU A 390 1.66 -1.98 -28.66
N ALA A 391 0.37 -1.66 -28.64
CA ALA A 391 -0.68 -2.46 -29.28
C ALA A 391 -1.56 -1.58 -30.19
N SER A 392 -2.10 -2.16 -31.27
CA SER A 392 -2.99 -1.44 -32.18
C SER A 392 -4.29 -1.07 -31.45
N GLU A 393 -4.62 0.23 -31.35
CA GLU A 393 -5.91 0.68 -30.81
C GLU A 393 -7.11 0.09 -31.55
N SER A 394 -6.92 -0.31 -32.81
CA SER A 394 -7.91 -0.96 -33.66
C SER A 394 -8.02 -2.47 -33.47
N ALA A 395 -7.20 -3.09 -32.60
CA ALA A 395 -7.30 -4.52 -32.34
C ALA A 395 -8.64 -4.83 -31.64
N PRO A 396 -9.40 -5.83 -32.13
CA PRO A 396 -10.69 -6.17 -31.52
C PRO A 396 -10.48 -6.60 -30.07
N ILE A 397 -11.23 -5.98 -29.16
CA ILE A 397 -11.21 -6.32 -27.74
C ILE A 397 -11.67 -7.76 -27.60
N ARG A 398 -10.81 -8.61 -27.04
CA ARG A 398 -11.12 -10.02 -26.90
C ARG A 398 -12.05 -10.23 -25.70
N PRO A 399 -13.11 -11.05 -25.83
CA PRO A 399 -13.89 -11.48 -24.68
C PRO A 399 -13.02 -12.33 -23.75
N LEU A 400 -12.67 -11.76 -22.59
CA LEU A 400 -11.87 -12.40 -21.54
C LEU A 400 -12.64 -13.52 -20.81
N TYR A 401 -13.97 -13.44 -20.83
CA TYR A 401 -14.85 -14.42 -20.22
C TYR A 401 -15.67 -15.16 -21.27
N ARG A 402 -15.75 -16.47 -21.10
CA ARG A 402 -16.74 -17.33 -21.75
C ARG A 402 -17.40 -18.16 -20.65
N PRO A 403 -18.74 -18.27 -20.59
CA PRO A 403 -19.40 -19.15 -19.64
C PRO A 403 -18.84 -20.57 -19.76
N ARG A 404 -18.34 -21.12 -18.65
CA ARG A 404 -17.79 -22.49 -18.58
C ARG A 404 -18.64 -23.35 -17.67
N SER A 405 -18.67 -24.65 -17.94
CA SER A 405 -19.26 -25.61 -17.02
C SER A 405 -18.49 -25.65 -15.69
N LYS A 406 -19.17 -26.00 -14.59
CA LYS A 406 -18.54 -26.14 -13.27
C LYS A 406 -17.37 -27.14 -13.29
N ALA A 407 -17.45 -28.19 -14.11
CA ALA A 407 -16.39 -29.18 -14.27
C ALA A 407 -15.15 -28.60 -14.95
N GLU A 408 -15.31 -27.79 -15.99
CA GLU A 408 -14.20 -27.10 -16.67
C GLU A 408 -13.52 -26.08 -15.75
N SER A 409 -14.30 -25.30 -14.98
CA SER A 409 -13.73 -24.34 -14.01
C SER A 409 -12.95 -25.04 -12.89
N LEU A 410 -13.40 -26.20 -12.42
CA LEU A 410 -12.67 -26.99 -11.43
C LEU A 410 -11.38 -27.62 -12.00
N ALA A 411 -11.43 -28.11 -13.24
CA ALA A 411 -10.26 -28.65 -13.92
C ALA A 411 -9.16 -27.58 -14.12
N LEU A 412 -9.55 -26.34 -14.47
CA LEU A 412 -8.62 -25.21 -14.60
C LEU A 412 -7.99 -24.78 -13.26
N LYS A 413 -8.68 -24.99 -12.14
CA LYS A 413 -8.16 -24.78 -10.78
C LYS A 413 -7.25 -25.93 -10.30
N GLY A 414 -6.91 -26.89 -11.17
CA GLY A 414 -6.07 -28.04 -10.83
C GLY A 414 -6.73 -29.06 -9.90
N VAL A 415 -8.07 -29.04 -9.80
CA VAL A 415 -8.82 -29.95 -8.93
C VAL A 415 -9.13 -31.24 -9.71
N ASP A 416 -8.62 -32.38 -9.25
CA ASP A 416 -8.93 -33.70 -9.83
C ASP A 416 -10.42 -34.05 -9.63
N THR A 417 -11.19 -33.99 -10.72
CA THR A 417 -12.64 -34.26 -10.72
C THR A 417 -12.99 -35.73 -10.49
N ARG A 418 -12.01 -36.65 -10.46
CA ARG A 418 -12.24 -38.08 -10.17
C ARG A 418 -12.16 -38.41 -8.68
N LYS A 419 -11.65 -37.48 -7.86
CA LYS A 419 -11.60 -37.55 -6.39
C LYS A 419 -12.34 -36.37 -5.79
N ILE A 420 -13.60 -36.17 -6.18
CA ILE A 420 -14.46 -35.16 -5.56
C ILE A 420 -14.64 -35.58 -4.10
N PRO A 421 -14.03 -34.90 -3.12
CA PRO A 421 -14.28 -35.26 -1.74
C PRO A 421 -15.66 -34.74 -1.34
N PRO A 422 -16.24 -35.27 -0.25
CA PRO A 422 -17.56 -34.85 0.25
C PRO A 422 -17.65 -33.32 0.38
N VAL A 423 -18.86 -32.79 0.29
CA VAL A 423 -19.18 -31.34 0.23
C VAL A 423 -18.44 -30.51 1.31
N SER A 424 -18.14 -31.11 2.48
CA SER A 424 -17.33 -30.50 3.54
C SER A 424 -15.88 -30.19 3.16
N LYS A 425 -15.24 -30.98 2.29
CA LYS A 425 -13.87 -30.77 1.78
C LYS A 425 -13.82 -29.95 0.48
N GLN A 426 -14.96 -29.75 -0.20
CA GLN A 426 -15.02 -28.85 -1.36
C GLN A 426 -14.90 -27.37 -0.96
N ALA A 427 -15.35 -27.01 0.25
CA ALA A 427 -15.10 -25.70 0.83
C ALA A 427 -13.61 -25.49 1.15
N GLU A 428 -12.92 -26.52 1.68
CA GLU A 428 -11.46 -26.49 1.90
C GLU A 428 -10.65 -26.36 0.60
N MET A 429 -11.13 -26.90 -0.53
CA MET A 429 -10.46 -26.75 -1.84
C MET A 429 -10.72 -25.41 -2.53
N ARG A 430 -11.85 -24.74 -2.27
CA ARG A 430 -12.06 -23.36 -2.75
C ARG A 430 -11.04 -22.38 -2.14
N GLY A 431 -10.48 -22.69 -0.97
CA GLY A 431 -9.35 -21.97 -0.36
C GLY A 431 -7.96 -22.38 -0.88
N ARG A 432 -7.85 -23.22 -1.91
CA ARG A 432 -6.59 -23.58 -2.58
C ARG A 432 -6.46 -22.95 -3.98
N GLY A 433 -7.10 -21.81 -4.22
CA GLY A 433 -7.30 -21.21 -5.55
C GLY A 433 -6.09 -20.57 -6.24
N TYR A 434 -4.89 -21.15 -6.18
CA TYR A 434 -3.79 -20.66 -7.02
C TYR A 434 -3.96 -21.21 -8.44
N TYR A 435 -4.34 -20.34 -9.37
CA TYR A 435 -4.26 -20.68 -10.79
C TYR A 435 -2.80 -20.86 -11.16
N GLN A 436 -2.48 -22.04 -11.69
CA GLN A 436 -1.13 -22.33 -12.17
C GLN A 436 -0.88 -21.55 -13.46
N LEU A 437 0.36 -21.12 -13.68
CA LEU A 437 0.76 -20.38 -14.88
C LEU A 437 0.30 -21.06 -16.19
N PRO A 438 0.39 -22.40 -16.38
CA PRO A 438 -0.10 -23.05 -17.59
C PRO A 438 -1.61 -22.88 -17.81
N ALA A 439 -2.41 -22.79 -16.74
CA ALA A 439 -3.84 -22.52 -16.84
C ALA A 439 -4.09 -21.08 -17.27
N ILE A 440 -3.35 -20.12 -16.69
CA ILE A 440 -3.42 -18.71 -17.07
C ILE A 440 -3.04 -18.50 -18.54
N CYS A 441 -1.95 -19.12 -19.02
CA CYS A 441 -1.55 -19.03 -20.43
C CYS A 441 -2.60 -19.59 -21.41
N LYS A 442 -3.39 -20.60 -21.00
CA LYS A 442 -4.52 -21.10 -21.81
C LYS A 442 -5.68 -20.10 -21.88
N LEU A 443 -5.88 -19.34 -20.81
CA LEU A 443 -6.93 -18.32 -20.72
C LEU A 443 -6.52 -17.05 -21.47
N TYR A 444 -5.24 -16.69 -21.38
CA TYR A 444 -4.62 -15.48 -21.93
C TYR A 444 -3.40 -15.85 -22.82
N PRO A 445 -3.63 -16.36 -24.06
CA PRO A 445 -2.59 -16.71 -25.03
C PRO A 445 -1.61 -15.58 -25.37
N GLU A 446 -1.98 -14.31 -25.15
CA GLU A 446 -1.09 -13.15 -25.29
C GLU A 446 0.18 -13.33 -24.41
N ILE A 447 0.04 -14.00 -23.26
CA ILE A 447 1.15 -14.38 -22.38
C ILE A 447 1.97 -15.51 -23.02
N ALA A 448 1.30 -16.54 -23.55
CA ALA A 448 1.94 -17.68 -24.19
C ALA A 448 2.76 -17.26 -25.43
N ASP A 449 2.25 -16.32 -26.21
CA ASP A 449 2.89 -15.81 -27.42
C ASP A 449 4.18 -15.03 -27.08
N ALA A 450 4.13 -14.18 -26.05
CA ALA A 450 5.33 -13.51 -25.54
C ALA A 450 6.33 -14.51 -24.93
N MET A 451 5.86 -15.53 -24.20
CA MET A 451 6.71 -16.61 -23.70
C MET A 451 7.37 -17.42 -24.83
N ALA A 452 6.72 -17.55 -26.00
CA ALA A 452 7.29 -18.21 -27.16
C ALA A 452 8.45 -17.42 -27.78
N LEU A 453 8.38 -16.08 -27.74
CA LEU A 453 9.50 -15.20 -28.12
C LEU A 453 10.70 -15.44 -27.19
N ALA A 454 10.48 -15.43 -25.87
CA ALA A 454 11.52 -15.70 -24.87
C ALA A 454 12.11 -17.13 -25.00
N LYS A 455 11.30 -18.11 -25.42
CA LYS A 455 11.74 -19.50 -25.66
C LYS A 455 12.88 -19.57 -26.66
N GLN A 456 12.90 -18.72 -27.68
CA GLN A 456 13.93 -18.70 -28.73
C GLN A 456 15.34 -18.41 -28.20
N ARG A 457 15.44 -17.77 -27.03
CA ARG A 457 16.70 -17.45 -26.33
C ARG A 457 16.88 -18.22 -25.02
N CYS A 458 15.96 -19.12 -24.68
CA CYS A 458 16.02 -19.96 -23.48
C CYS A 458 17.11 -21.03 -23.59
N GLU A 459 17.92 -21.21 -22.55
CA GLU A 459 19.01 -22.21 -22.54
C GLU A 459 18.72 -23.40 -21.61
N CYS A 460 17.66 -23.34 -20.80
CA CYS A 460 17.33 -24.37 -19.79
C CYS A 460 16.75 -25.69 -20.38
N GLY A 461 16.94 -25.94 -21.67
CA GLY A 461 16.40 -27.13 -22.37
C GLY A 461 14.95 -27.00 -22.84
N CYS A 462 14.24 -25.93 -22.45
CA CYS A 462 12.84 -25.70 -22.81
C CYS A 462 12.58 -25.65 -24.33
N ARG A 463 13.61 -25.34 -25.14
CA ARG A 463 13.56 -25.34 -26.61
C ARG A 463 13.23 -26.70 -27.23
N LYS A 464 13.64 -27.80 -26.59
CA LYS A 464 13.52 -29.17 -27.15
C LYS A 464 12.13 -29.80 -26.96
N GLY A 465 11.29 -29.23 -26.09
CA GLY A 465 9.91 -29.65 -25.90
C GLY A 465 9.02 -29.22 -27.06
N THR A 466 8.35 -30.18 -27.70
CA THR A 466 7.56 -30.04 -28.94
C THR A 466 6.14 -29.49 -28.73
N SER A 467 5.65 -29.34 -27.50
CA SER A 467 4.29 -28.85 -27.24
C SER A 467 4.29 -27.48 -26.54
N SER A 468 3.43 -26.56 -27.00
CA SER A 468 3.12 -25.29 -26.31
C SER A 468 2.34 -25.51 -25.01
N SER A 469 1.87 -26.73 -24.77
CA SER A 469 1.15 -27.15 -23.56
C SER A 469 2.07 -27.54 -22.40
N ASP A 470 3.36 -27.81 -22.64
CA ASP A 470 4.35 -28.14 -21.62
C ASP A 470 5.07 -26.88 -21.12
N VAL A 471 4.30 -25.92 -20.59
CA VAL A 471 4.86 -24.94 -19.64
C VAL A 471 5.15 -25.73 -18.36
N GLY A 472 6.20 -26.55 -18.37
CA GLY A 472 6.66 -27.27 -17.19
C GLY A 472 7.14 -26.29 -16.11
N ASP A 473 7.33 -26.80 -14.89
CA ASP A 473 8.03 -26.13 -13.78
C ASP A 473 9.50 -25.86 -14.17
N GLY A 474 9.70 -24.98 -15.16
CA GLY A 474 11.02 -24.59 -15.63
C GLY A 474 11.85 -24.21 -14.41
N GLY A 475 12.99 -24.88 -14.24
CA GLY A 475 13.86 -24.61 -13.09
C GLY A 475 14.24 -23.14 -13.00
N ALA A 476 14.76 -22.73 -11.84
CA ALA A 476 15.37 -21.42 -11.65
C ALA A 476 16.39 -21.18 -12.78
N GLY A 477 16.09 -20.27 -13.70
CA GLY A 477 16.86 -20.09 -14.95
C GLY A 477 16.03 -20.08 -16.25
N CYS A 478 14.73 -20.37 -16.21
CA CYS A 478 13.89 -20.38 -17.41
C CYS A 478 13.49 -18.96 -17.87
N ARG A 479 13.92 -18.57 -19.08
CA ARG A 479 13.56 -17.28 -19.70
C ARG A 479 12.06 -17.12 -19.96
N GLN A 480 11.33 -18.22 -20.14
CA GLN A 480 9.87 -18.17 -20.32
C GLN A 480 9.16 -17.80 -19.01
N ILE A 481 9.62 -18.32 -17.87
CA ILE A 481 9.09 -17.95 -16.55
C ILE A 481 9.42 -16.50 -16.24
N LEU A 482 10.65 -16.08 -16.54
CA LEU A 482 11.05 -14.68 -16.42
C LEU A 482 10.11 -13.75 -17.22
N MET A 483 9.83 -14.10 -18.48
CA MET A 483 8.89 -13.35 -19.34
C MET A 483 7.46 -13.34 -18.77
N ALA A 484 6.95 -14.49 -18.32
CA ALA A 484 5.61 -14.57 -17.73
C ALA A 484 5.49 -13.70 -16.48
N ALA A 485 6.49 -13.75 -15.60
CA ALA A 485 6.56 -12.91 -14.40
C ALA A 485 6.60 -11.42 -14.75
N GLN A 486 7.34 -11.04 -15.80
CA GLN A 486 7.39 -9.65 -16.27
C GLN A 486 6.00 -9.15 -16.69
N ILE A 487 5.29 -9.93 -17.50
CA ILE A 487 3.94 -9.61 -17.96
C ILE A 487 2.97 -9.50 -16.78
N LEU A 488 3.00 -10.45 -15.85
CA LEU A 488 2.12 -10.46 -14.68
C LEU A 488 2.40 -9.28 -13.75
N LEU A 489 3.66 -8.85 -13.59
CA LEU A 489 4.01 -7.64 -12.84
C LEU A 489 3.49 -6.37 -13.54
N TYR A 490 3.60 -6.27 -14.87
CA TYR A 490 3.00 -5.14 -15.63
C TYR A 490 1.48 -5.07 -15.43
N ILE A 491 0.80 -6.22 -15.52
CA ILE A 491 -0.65 -6.30 -15.25
C ILE A 491 -0.94 -5.87 -13.81
N ALA A 492 -0.22 -6.42 -12.84
CA ALA A 492 -0.46 -6.10 -11.44
C ALA A 492 -0.26 -4.61 -11.12
N HIS A 493 0.79 -4.00 -11.66
CA HIS A 493 1.04 -2.55 -11.53
C HIS A 493 -0.10 -1.74 -12.14
N ALA A 494 -0.57 -2.11 -13.33
CA ALA A 494 -1.68 -1.42 -13.98
C ALA A 494 -3.00 -1.55 -13.21
N LEU A 495 -3.30 -2.73 -12.66
CA LEU A 495 -4.51 -2.93 -11.85
C LEU A 495 -4.42 -2.21 -10.50
N ALA A 496 -3.23 -2.18 -9.87
CA ALA A 496 -3.00 -1.40 -8.67
C ALA A 496 -3.13 0.12 -8.93
N GLU A 497 -2.58 0.61 -10.04
CA GLU A 497 -2.75 2.01 -10.48
C GLU A 497 -4.22 2.33 -10.72
N ALA A 498 -4.97 1.49 -11.46
CA ALA A 498 -6.41 1.66 -11.65
C ALA A 498 -7.19 1.73 -10.32
N ALA A 499 -6.70 1.04 -9.29
CA ALA A 499 -7.27 1.07 -7.95
C ALA A 499 -6.84 2.31 -7.14
N GLY A 500 -5.87 3.10 -7.59
CA GLY A 500 -5.39 4.32 -6.93
C GLY A 500 -4.00 4.21 -6.29
N ALA A 501 -3.21 3.17 -6.58
CA ALA A 501 -1.80 3.12 -6.16
C ALA A 501 -0.96 4.12 -6.97
N GLU A 502 -0.07 4.85 -6.30
CA GLU A 502 0.85 5.81 -6.95
C GLU A 502 2.24 5.20 -7.21
N ASP A 503 2.60 4.20 -6.41
CA ASP A 503 3.89 3.51 -6.39
C ASP A 503 3.72 2.07 -5.87
N VAL A 504 4.83 1.32 -5.85
CA VAL A 504 4.85 -0.09 -5.41
C VAL A 504 5.89 -0.29 -4.33
N SER A 505 5.49 -0.94 -3.23
CA SER A 505 6.41 -1.32 -2.18
C SER A 505 7.14 -2.61 -2.51
N ASN A 506 8.45 -2.59 -2.26
CA ASN A 506 9.31 -3.77 -2.34
C ASN A 506 9.81 -4.16 -0.95
N VAL A 507 9.07 -3.88 0.13
CA VAL A 507 9.58 -4.05 1.51
C VAL A 507 10.11 -5.46 1.78
N HIS A 508 9.56 -6.51 1.15
CA HIS A 508 10.06 -7.90 1.23
C HIS A 508 10.82 -8.37 -0.03
N GLY A 509 11.29 -7.44 -0.85
CA GLY A 509 12.05 -7.69 -2.08
C GLY A 509 11.34 -8.66 -3.03
N ILE A 510 12.05 -9.74 -3.38
CA ILE A 510 11.56 -10.84 -4.24
C ILE A 510 10.19 -11.36 -3.81
N ASP A 511 9.92 -11.40 -2.51
CA ASP A 511 8.70 -11.98 -1.98
C ASP A 511 7.49 -11.08 -2.16
N SER A 512 7.68 -9.76 -2.14
CA SER A 512 6.65 -8.78 -2.52
C SER A 512 6.26 -8.98 -3.99
N ALA A 513 7.25 -9.11 -4.89
CA ALA A 513 7.00 -9.33 -6.31
C ALA A 513 6.30 -10.66 -6.59
N LYS A 514 6.70 -11.75 -5.92
CA LYS A 514 6.00 -13.06 -6.03
C LYS A 514 4.55 -12.96 -5.55
N GLY A 515 4.32 -12.33 -4.40
CA GLY A 515 2.96 -12.14 -3.88
C GLY A 515 2.08 -11.35 -4.83
N LEU A 516 2.65 -10.38 -5.53
CA LEU A 516 1.94 -9.58 -6.52
C LEU A 516 1.64 -10.35 -7.83
N ILE A 517 2.58 -11.20 -8.27
CA ILE A 517 2.37 -12.14 -9.39
C ILE A 517 1.22 -13.12 -9.06
N ASP A 518 1.23 -13.69 -7.85
CA ASP A 518 0.17 -14.60 -7.38
C ASP A 518 -1.20 -13.90 -7.37
N ALA A 519 -1.27 -12.65 -6.89
CA ALA A 519 -2.48 -11.85 -6.88
C ALA A 519 -3.01 -11.55 -8.29
N ALA A 520 -2.13 -11.23 -9.23
CA ALA A 520 -2.50 -11.03 -10.62
C ALA A 520 -3.04 -12.32 -11.25
N MET A 521 -2.39 -13.47 -11.01
CA MET A 521 -2.88 -14.76 -11.50
C MET A 521 -4.25 -15.11 -10.93
N GLU A 522 -4.46 -14.90 -9.62
CA GLU A 522 -5.74 -15.18 -8.98
C GLU A 522 -6.86 -14.27 -9.52
N PHE A 523 -6.56 -12.99 -9.70
CA PHE A 523 -7.49 -12.02 -10.28
C PHE A 523 -7.87 -12.39 -11.72
N LEU A 524 -6.88 -12.64 -12.58
CA LEU A 524 -7.08 -13.02 -13.98
C LEU A 524 -7.83 -14.35 -14.11
N GLY A 525 -7.47 -15.35 -13.31
CA GLY A 525 -8.15 -16.63 -13.31
C GLY A 525 -9.62 -16.49 -12.92
N THR A 526 -9.92 -15.72 -11.88
CA THR A 526 -11.29 -15.51 -11.38
C THR A 526 -12.18 -14.80 -12.41
N ILE A 527 -11.69 -13.75 -13.07
CA ILE A 527 -12.42 -13.10 -14.17
C ILE A 527 -12.72 -14.13 -15.26
N ALA A 528 -11.70 -14.87 -15.69
CA ALA A 528 -11.81 -15.77 -16.83
C ALA A 528 -12.70 -17.00 -16.54
N THR A 529 -12.71 -17.55 -15.33
CA THR A 529 -13.50 -18.77 -15.00
C THR A 529 -14.84 -18.49 -14.35
N ASP A 530 -14.91 -17.47 -13.49
CA ASP A 530 -16.07 -17.25 -12.63
C ASP A 530 -16.93 -16.07 -13.12
N GLY A 531 -16.38 -15.20 -13.97
CA GLY A 531 -17.15 -14.16 -14.67
C GLY A 531 -17.58 -13.00 -13.78
N TYR A 532 -16.80 -12.70 -12.74
CA TYR A 532 -17.01 -11.54 -11.88
C TYR A 532 -15.68 -10.94 -11.41
N ILE A 533 -15.75 -9.71 -10.94
CA ILE A 533 -14.68 -9.00 -10.24
C ILE A 533 -15.08 -8.89 -8.77
N SER A 534 -14.28 -9.46 -7.88
CA SER A 534 -14.52 -9.45 -6.43
C SER A 534 -13.75 -8.32 -5.76
N TRP A 535 -14.41 -7.60 -4.84
CA TRP A 535 -13.75 -6.55 -4.06
C TRP A 535 -12.56 -7.10 -3.28
N ASP A 536 -12.70 -8.25 -2.62
CA ASP A 536 -11.62 -8.88 -1.84
C ASP A 536 -10.33 -9.09 -2.67
N LEU A 537 -10.44 -9.63 -3.89
CA LEU A 537 -9.28 -9.87 -4.77
C LEU A 537 -8.69 -8.54 -5.28
N TRP A 538 -9.54 -7.61 -5.69
CA TRP A 538 -9.12 -6.28 -6.16
C TRP A 538 -8.39 -5.49 -5.08
N PHE A 539 -8.99 -5.43 -3.89
CA PHE A 539 -8.46 -4.74 -2.73
C PHE A 539 -7.13 -5.33 -2.28
N ARG A 540 -7.03 -6.67 -2.18
CA ARG A 540 -5.79 -7.32 -1.79
C ARG A 540 -4.69 -7.13 -2.82
N LEU A 541 -4.99 -7.17 -4.13
CA LEU A 541 -3.99 -6.91 -5.17
C LEU A 541 -3.43 -5.49 -5.02
N ALA A 542 -4.31 -4.49 -4.93
CA ALA A 542 -3.90 -3.10 -4.77
C ALA A 542 -3.12 -2.88 -3.46
N ALA A 543 -3.63 -3.41 -2.35
CA ALA A 543 -2.96 -3.31 -1.05
C ALA A 543 -1.61 -4.04 -1.02
N SER A 544 -1.48 -5.21 -1.66
CA SER A 544 -0.21 -5.93 -1.80
C SER A 544 0.80 -5.13 -2.60
N ALA A 545 0.38 -4.44 -3.67
CA ALA A 545 1.26 -3.54 -4.40
C ALA A 545 1.71 -2.35 -3.53
N ILE A 546 0.77 -1.70 -2.81
CA ILE A 546 1.06 -0.51 -2.00
C ILE A 546 1.92 -0.85 -0.78
N THR A 547 1.67 -1.98 -0.12
CA THR A 547 2.31 -2.33 1.16
C THR A 547 3.46 -3.32 1.03
N GLY A 548 3.57 -4.01 -0.10
CA GLY A 548 4.57 -5.05 -0.34
C GLY A 548 4.25 -6.36 0.39
N LEU A 549 3.13 -6.43 1.14
CA LEU A 549 2.71 -7.61 1.87
C LEU A 549 2.13 -8.67 0.92
N ARG A 550 2.45 -9.94 1.17
CA ARG A 550 1.91 -11.05 0.36
C ARG A 550 0.41 -11.22 0.60
N GLN A 551 -0.34 -11.44 -0.48
CA GLN A 551 -1.78 -11.74 -0.42
C GLN A 551 -2.10 -12.96 0.43
N ASN A 552 -1.22 -13.97 0.43
CA ASN A 552 -1.47 -15.28 1.04
C ASN A 552 -1.23 -15.36 2.55
N ILE A 553 -0.57 -14.36 3.16
CA ILE A 553 -0.45 -14.26 4.63
C ILE A 553 -1.83 -14.39 5.27
N TRP A 554 -2.84 -13.90 4.57
CA TRP A 554 -4.22 -13.79 5.02
C TRP A 554 -5.13 -14.96 4.61
N ALA A 555 -4.70 -15.80 3.67
CA ALA A 555 -5.52 -16.87 3.10
C ALA A 555 -5.69 -18.08 4.04
N LYS A 556 -4.92 -18.16 5.14
CA LYS A 556 -4.96 -19.29 6.08
C LYS A 556 -6.34 -19.47 6.75
N ARG A 557 -7.14 -18.40 6.90
CA ARG A 557 -8.44 -18.43 7.60
C ARG A 557 -9.61 -18.96 6.77
N TYR A 558 -9.54 -18.93 5.43
CA TYR A 558 -10.60 -19.49 4.58
C TYR A 558 -10.84 -21.00 4.80
N ARG A 559 -9.97 -21.69 5.55
CA ARG A 559 -10.08 -23.13 5.85
C ARG A 559 -11.00 -23.48 7.02
N TRP A 560 -11.26 -22.57 7.97
CA TRP A 560 -11.90 -22.97 9.25
C TRP A 560 -13.37 -22.58 9.38
N ASP A 561 -13.82 -21.46 8.78
CA ASP A 561 -15.15 -20.87 9.05
C ASP A 561 -16.20 -21.11 7.95
N ALA A 562 -16.03 -22.14 7.11
CA ALA A 562 -16.98 -22.47 6.03
C ALA A 562 -18.41 -22.81 6.51
N GLN A 563 -18.62 -22.94 7.82
CA GLN A 563 -19.93 -23.16 8.44
C GLN A 563 -20.63 -21.86 8.88
N ASN A 564 -19.90 -20.73 9.00
CA ASN A 564 -20.48 -19.42 9.32
C ASN A 564 -20.56 -18.55 8.05
N LEU A 565 -21.72 -18.58 7.41
CA LEU A 565 -22.07 -17.93 6.13
C LEU A 565 -21.95 -16.39 6.08
N SER A 566 -21.34 -15.72 7.08
CA SER A 566 -21.04 -14.30 6.96
C SER A 566 -19.68 -14.12 6.26
N THR A 567 -19.72 -13.76 4.99
CA THR A 567 -18.53 -13.43 4.20
C THR A 567 -17.86 -12.19 4.77
N GLN A 568 -16.86 -12.41 5.63
CA GLN A 568 -15.99 -11.36 6.17
C GLN A 568 -15.12 -10.86 5.02
N GLU A 569 -15.23 -9.57 4.73
CA GLU A 569 -14.52 -8.93 3.63
C GLU A 569 -13.49 -7.93 4.17
N PRO A 570 -12.36 -7.78 3.46
CA PRO A 570 -11.26 -6.95 3.90
C PRO A 570 -11.66 -5.48 3.83
N MET A 571 -11.42 -4.76 4.93
CA MET A 571 -11.70 -3.34 5.07
C MET A 571 -10.41 -2.51 5.16
N PHE A 572 -9.42 -2.98 5.92
CA PHE A 572 -8.13 -2.31 6.03
C PHE A 572 -6.99 -3.31 5.91
N ILE A 573 -5.92 -2.90 5.25
CA ILE A 573 -4.61 -3.56 5.36
C ILE A 573 -3.65 -2.54 5.93
N ILE A 574 -3.02 -2.92 7.04
CA ILE A 574 -2.08 -2.09 7.78
C ILE A 574 -0.68 -2.68 7.60
N SER A 575 0.30 -1.83 7.33
CA SER A 575 1.70 -2.18 7.14
C SER A 575 2.58 -1.04 7.68
N GLY A 576 3.10 -1.20 8.89
CA GLY A 576 3.83 -0.17 9.61
C GLY A 576 3.00 1.08 9.82
N SER A 577 3.43 2.17 9.19
CA SER A 577 2.73 3.45 9.25
C SER A 577 1.78 3.69 8.06
N ILE A 578 1.54 2.69 7.21
CA ILE A 578 0.59 2.78 6.10
C ILE A 578 -0.68 2.00 6.43
N THR A 579 -1.83 2.63 6.22
CA THR A 579 -3.14 1.98 6.16
C THR A 579 -3.71 2.13 4.75
N VAL A 580 -4.03 1.01 4.10
CA VAL A 580 -4.79 0.97 2.85
C VAL A 580 -6.26 0.76 3.20
N ALA A 581 -7.13 1.67 2.72
CA ALA A 581 -8.56 1.65 2.98
C ALA A 581 -9.38 1.86 1.69
N PRO A 582 -10.63 1.38 1.60
CA PRO A 582 -11.52 1.72 0.50
C PRO A 582 -11.78 3.23 0.41
N GLN A 583 -11.89 3.74 -0.81
CA GLN A 583 -12.19 5.15 -1.03
C GLN A 583 -13.58 5.53 -0.51
N TRP A 584 -14.56 4.63 -0.64
CA TRP A 584 -15.95 4.78 -0.20
C TRP A 584 -16.19 4.55 1.30
N PHE A 585 -15.15 4.37 2.12
CA PHE A 585 -15.30 4.07 3.55
C PHE A 585 -16.00 5.18 4.36
N ASP A 586 -15.82 6.46 3.99
CA ASP A 586 -16.30 7.58 4.81
C ASP A 586 -17.83 7.70 4.76
N LEU A 587 -18.49 7.25 5.83
CA LEU A 587 -19.94 7.29 5.98
C LEU A 587 -20.52 8.71 6.01
N ASN A 588 -19.71 9.75 6.23
CA ASN A 588 -20.16 11.14 6.23
C ASN A 588 -20.14 11.78 4.84
N GLN A 589 -19.64 11.07 3.83
CA GLN A 589 -19.61 11.56 2.45
C GLN A 589 -20.74 10.95 1.65
N ALA A 590 -21.31 11.76 0.75
CA ALA A 590 -22.22 11.24 -0.25
C ALA A 590 -21.48 10.24 -1.14
N LEU A 591 -22.05 9.04 -1.29
CA LEU A 591 -21.45 8.02 -2.14
C LEU A 591 -21.55 8.42 -3.61
N ASN A 592 -20.46 8.22 -4.34
CA ASN A 592 -20.41 8.28 -5.79
C ASN A 592 -19.98 6.89 -6.28
N LEU A 593 -20.60 6.39 -7.35
CA LEU A 593 -20.25 5.09 -7.95
C LEU A 593 -19.18 5.21 -9.04
N ARG A 594 -19.03 6.40 -9.63
CA ARG A 594 -18.00 6.65 -10.62
C ARG A 594 -16.67 6.86 -9.90
N HIS A 595 -15.63 6.20 -10.37
CA HIS A 595 -14.28 6.27 -9.78
C HIS A 595 -14.20 5.87 -8.30
N SER A 596 -15.10 5.01 -7.83
CA SER A 596 -15.16 4.62 -6.43
C SER A 596 -14.59 3.24 -6.14
N TRP A 597 -14.39 2.39 -7.15
CA TRP A 597 -13.87 1.04 -6.95
C TRP A 597 -12.35 1.04 -6.83
N GLY A 598 -11.87 1.62 -5.73
CA GLY A 598 -10.45 1.76 -5.44
C GLY A 598 -10.15 2.05 -3.99
N VAL A 599 -8.87 2.26 -3.74
CA VAL A 599 -8.26 2.40 -2.42
C VAL A 599 -7.65 3.78 -2.24
N LYS A 600 -7.42 4.14 -0.98
CA LYS A 600 -6.62 5.28 -0.56
C LYS A 600 -5.54 4.80 0.40
N THR A 601 -4.35 5.36 0.23
CA THR A 601 -3.22 5.16 1.15
C THR A 601 -3.27 6.26 2.21
N LEU A 602 -3.22 5.87 3.47
CA LEU A 602 -3.29 6.77 4.62
C LEU A 602 -2.09 6.54 5.53
N THR A 603 -1.59 7.61 6.15
CA THR A 603 -0.54 7.53 7.17
C THR A 603 -1.17 7.24 8.55
N GLY A 604 -0.61 6.28 9.28
CA GLY A 604 -1.05 5.83 10.59
C GLY A 604 -1.62 4.41 10.55
N SER A 605 -1.85 3.86 11.74
CA SER A 605 -2.53 2.59 11.98
C SER A 605 -3.90 2.84 12.61
N VAL A 606 -4.82 1.90 12.46
CA VAL A 606 -6.15 1.97 13.08
C VAL A 606 -6.02 1.83 14.60
N HIS A 607 -6.60 2.75 15.36
CA HIS A 607 -6.58 2.67 16.83
C HIS A 607 -7.14 1.33 17.32
N GLY A 608 -6.38 0.65 18.19
CA GLY A 608 -6.71 -0.68 18.70
C GLY A 608 -6.04 -1.85 17.95
N VAL A 609 -5.40 -1.58 16.82
CA VAL A 609 -4.52 -2.55 16.14
C VAL A 609 -3.11 -2.40 16.70
N ILE A 610 -2.60 -3.46 17.32
CA ILE A 610 -1.25 -3.50 17.93
C ILE A 610 -0.20 -4.10 17.00
N ASP A 611 -0.61 -4.92 16.03
CA ASP A 611 0.33 -5.57 15.12
C ASP A 611 0.76 -4.59 14.02
N GLU A 612 2.04 -4.65 13.63
CA GLU A 612 2.59 -3.80 12.57
C GLU A 612 2.10 -4.19 11.18
N MET A 613 1.63 -5.42 11.04
CA MET A 613 0.96 -5.91 9.85
C MET A 613 -0.38 -6.47 10.28
N ALA A 614 -1.47 -5.95 9.73
CA ALA A 614 -2.80 -6.41 10.10
C ALA A 614 -3.77 -6.38 8.92
N LEU A 615 -4.63 -7.39 8.87
CA LEU A 615 -5.82 -7.37 8.05
C LEU A 615 -7.01 -7.10 8.96
N VAL A 616 -7.73 -6.03 8.68
CA VAL A 616 -8.96 -5.70 9.40
C VAL A 616 -10.14 -6.01 8.50
N GLU A 617 -10.95 -6.97 8.91
CA GLU A 617 -12.16 -7.38 8.22
C GLU A 617 -13.38 -6.63 8.77
N ALA A 618 -14.38 -6.39 7.94
CA ALA A 618 -15.61 -5.79 8.43
C ALA A 618 -16.47 -6.80 9.20
N GLN A 619 -16.96 -6.37 10.36
CA GLN A 619 -18.05 -7.05 11.04
C GLN A 619 -19.34 -6.88 10.22
N PRO A 620 -20.07 -7.97 9.91
CA PRO A 620 -21.34 -7.89 9.20
C PRO A 620 -22.36 -6.98 9.90
N THR A 621 -23.20 -6.29 9.11
CA THR A 621 -24.31 -5.50 9.65
C THR A 621 -25.22 -6.37 10.50
N GLY A 622 -25.54 -5.88 11.70
CA GLY A 622 -26.47 -6.55 12.60
C GLY A 622 -27.86 -6.63 11.97
N ARG A 623 -28.41 -7.84 11.89
CA ARG A 623 -29.77 -8.06 11.38
C ARG A 623 -30.71 -8.18 12.56
N ASN A 624 -31.80 -7.42 12.55
CA ASN A 624 -32.91 -7.61 13.47
C ASN A 624 -34.22 -7.66 12.67
N ALA A 625 -35.12 -8.54 13.08
CA ALA A 625 -36.47 -8.64 12.56
C ALA A 625 -37.41 -8.57 13.76
N GLY A 626 -37.52 -7.38 14.35
CA GLY A 626 -38.54 -7.13 15.36
C GLY A 626 -39.92 -7.01 14.67
N PRO A 627 -41.02 -7.37 15.34
CA PRO A 627 -42.37 -7.28 14.78
C PRO A 627 -42.93 -5.85 14.69
N PHE A 628 -42.09 -4.82 14.83
CA PHE A 628 -42.53 -3.43 14.85
C PHE A 628 -42.82 -2.95 13.43
N THR A 629 -44.01 -2.38 13.24
CA THR A 629 -44.40 -1.67 12.02
C THR A 629 -44.86 -0.27 12.46
N PRO A 630 -44.29 0.82 11.93
CA PRO A 630 -44.68 2.17 12.29
C PRO A 630 -46.07 2.49 11.74
N GLU A 631 -46.61 3.63 12.15
CA GLU A 631 -47.91 4.09 11.70
C GLU A 631 -47.90 4.49 10.21
N LEU A 632 -49.07 4.40 9.57
CA LEU A 632 -49.25 4.80 8.18
C LEU A 632 -49.43 6.32 8.11
N PHE A 633 -48.65 6.99 7.26
CA PHE A 633 -48.74 8.43 7.05
C PHE A 633 -49.03 8.76 5.60
N ALA A 634 -49.94 9.71 5.37
CA ALA A 634 -50.11 10.36 4.07
C ALA A 634 -48.96 11.35 3.87
N ILE A 635 -48.05 11.06 2.93
CA ILE A 635 -46.86 11.89 2.74
C ILE A 635 -47.17 13.00 1.73
N SER A 636 -47.57 14.17 2.24
CA SER A 636 -47.92 15.36 1.43
C SER A 636 -46.84 16.46 1.43
N ARG A 637 -45.63 16.14 1.92
CA ARG A 637 -44.38 16.94 2.09
C ARG A 637 -44.10 17.36 3.54
N GLY A 638 -42.85 17.22 3.97
CA GLY A 638 -42.31 17.95 5.14
C GLY A 638 -42.01 17.18 6.43
N TYR A 639 -41.97 15.84 6.46
CA TYR A 639 -41.44 15.15 7.63
C TYR A 639 -39.91 15.21 7.66
N VAL A 640 -39.34 15.78 8.73
CA VAL A 640 -37.89 15.87 8.95
C VAL A 640 -37.56 15.08 10.20
N ASP A 641 -36.82 13.98 10.02
CA ASP A 641 -36.22 13.24 11.12
C ASP A 641 -35.17 14.09 11.83
N GLY A 642 -35.45 14.53 13.07
CA GLY A 642 -34.54 15.33 13.89
C GLY A 642 -33.54 14.51 14.72
N ASP A 643 -33.54 13.17 14.60
CA ASP A 643 -32.71 12.32 15.43
C ASP A 643 -31.23 12.56 15.16
N ARG A 644 -30.43 12.65 16.22
CA ARG A 644 -28.97 12.68 16.10
C ARG A 644 -28.44 11.27 16.02
N ILE A 645 -27.56 11.04 15.04
CA ILE A 645 -26.78 9.81 14.94
C ILE A 645 -25.42 10.03 15.60
N ASP A 646 -25.05 9.11 16.49
CA ASP A 646 -23.67 8.93 16.95
C ASP A 646 -23.05 7.70 16.28
N ILE A 647 -21.75 7.79 15.97
CA ILE A 647 -20.98 6.69 15.39
C ILE A 647 -19.79 6.40 16.28
N GLN A 648 -19.64 5.14 16.65
CA GLN A 648 -18.48 4.63 17.35
C GLN A 648 -17.87 3.50 16.53
N THR A 649 -16.54 3.46 16.45
CA THR A 649 -15.83 2.37 15.80
C THR A 649 -15.05 1.57 16.80
N HIS A 650 -15.17 0.25 16.70
CA HIS A 650 -14.45 -0.69 17.55
C HIS A 650 -13.62 -1.62 16.68
N VAL A 651 -12.40 -1.88 17.12
CA VAL A 651 -11.51 -2.85 16.50
C VAL A 651 -11.03 -3.82 17.57
N TRP A 652 -11.07 -5.12 17.26
CA TRP A 652 -10.56 -6.16 18.15
C TRP A 652 -9.88 -7.25 17.36
N ARG A 653 -8.87 -7.87 17.98
CA ARG A 653 -8.14 -8.98 17.39
C ARG A 653 -9.00 -10.24 17.40
N VAL A 654 -8.97 -10.98 16.30
CA VAL A 654 -9.69 -12.26 16.17
C VAL A 654 -8.72 -13.41 15.96
N ASP A 655 -7.62 -13.17 15.25
CA ASP A 655 -6.52 -14.11 15.08
C ASP A 655 -5.21 -13.31 14.88
N ASP A 656 -4.07 -13.97 14.79
CA ASP A 656 -2.82 -13.34 14.40
C ASP A 656 -2.59 -13.51 12.87
N PRO A 657 -2.55 -12.44 12.04
CA PRO A 657 -2.63 -11.00 12.31
C PRO A 657 -4.00 -10.36 11.91
N ILE A 658 -5.11 -11.01 12.23
CA ILE A 658 -6.46 -10.66 11.73
C ILE A 658 -7.30 -9.97 12.81
N TYR A 659 -7.87 -8.82 12.44
CA TYR A 659 -8.73 -7.99 13.27
C TYR A 659 -10.12 -7.88 12.66
N ARG A 660 -11.10 -7.48 13.48
CA ARG A 660 -12.42 -7.08 13.01
C ARG A 660 -12.71 -5.63 13.36
N HIS A 661 -13.35 -4.94 12.44
CA HIS A 661 -13.86 -3.60 12.59
C HIS A 661 -15.38 -3.62 12.62
N ALA A 662 -15.99 -3.07 13.68
CA ALA A 662 -17.41 -2.77 13.74
C ALA A 662 -17.66 -1.28 13.86
N THR A 663 -18.62 -0.79 13.07
CA THR A 663 -19.19 0.54 13.25
C THR A 663 -20.50 0.39 14.04
N LEU A 664 -20.51 0.82 15.29
CA LEU A 664 -21.73 0.94 16.08
C LEU A 664 -22.38 2.28 15.77
N VAL A 665 -23.63 2.22 15.31
CA VAL A 665 -24.44 3.41 15.03
C VAL A 665 -25.54 3.49 16.08
N GLN A 666 -25.72 4.66 16.68
CA GLN A 666 -26.70 4.91 17.74
C GLN A 666 -27.57 6.12 17.40
N ALA A 667 -28.88 6.00 17.61
CA ALA A 667 -29.82 7.13 17.63
C ALA A 667 -30.87 6.87 18.71
N GLY A 668 -31.08 7.83 19.61
CA GLY A 668 -31.95 7.67 20.77
C GLY A 668 -31.56 6.44 21.61
N THR A 669 -32.51 5.52 21.80
CA THR A 669 -32.30 4.25 22.51
C THR A 669 -31.96 3.07 21.58
N GLY A 670 -31.86 3.31 20.27
CA GLY A 670 -31.48 2.33 19.27
C GLY A 670 -29.98 2.29 19.04
N ALA A 671 -29.39 1.10 19.01
CA ALA A 671 -28.00 0.89 18.60
C ALA A 671 -27.89 -0.36 17.71
N ARG A 672 -27.08 -0.29 16.64
CA ARG A 672 -26.87 -1.42 15.72
C ARG A 672 -25.49 -1.36 15.08
N ILE A 673 -24.91 -2.54 14.84
CA ILE A 673 -23.67 -2.66 14.07
C ILE A 673 -23.97 -2.47 12.59
N LEU A 674 -23.20 -1.63 11.92
CA LEU A 674 -23.24 -1.33 10.50
C LEU A 674 -21.90 -1.73 9.86
N SER A 675 -21.97 -2.40 8.71
CA SER A 675 -20.81 -2.64 7.86
C SER A 675 -20.77 -1.60 6.73
N PRO A 676 -19.67 -0.84 6.57
CA PRO A 676 -19.52 0.07 5.42
C PRO A 676 -19.59 -0.65 4.06
N ILE A 677 -19.25 -1.94 3.99
CA ILE A 677 -19.44 -2.76 2.78
C ILE A 677 -20.91 -2.87 2.43
N ASP A 678 -21.79 -3.11 3.41
CA ASP A 678 -23.22 -3.24 3.16
C ASP A 678 -23.83 -1.91 2.70
N VAL A 679 -23.30 -0.78 3.20
CA VAL A 679 -23.66 0.56 2.72
C VAL A 679 -23.32 0.71 1.24
N TYR A 680 -22.06 0.47 0.87
CA TYR A 680 -21.62 0.64 -0.51
C TYR A 680 -22.29 -0.36 -1.46
N SER A 681 -22.38 -1.62 -1.06
CA SER A 681 -23.10 -2.69 -1.77
C SER A 681 -24.58 -2.35 -1.99
N GLY A 682 -25.25 -1.82 -0.96
CA GLY A 682 -26.62 -1.35 -1.05
C GLY A 682 -26.77 -0.20 -2.04
N TYR A 683 -25.88 0.79 -1.96
CA TYR A 683 -25.88 1.95 -2.85
C TYR A 683 -25.65 1.58 -4.32
N MET A 684 -24.78 0.60 -4.57
CA MET A 684 -24.54 0.07 -5.92
C MET A 684 -25.78 -0.57 -6.53
N ARG A 685 -26.53 -1.34 -5.73
CA ARG A 685 -27.67 -2.14 -6.20
C ARG A 685 -28.98 -1.38 -6.24
N ALA A 686 -29.07 -0.27 -5.54
CA ALA A 686 -30.32 0.44 -5.37
C ALA A 686 -30.87 0.96 -6.70
N PRO A 687 -32.12 0.62 -7.07
CA PRO A 687 -32.82 1.23 -8.18
C PRO A 687 -33.00 2.74 -7.94
N ARG A 688 -32.99 3.49 -9.04
CA ARG A 688 -33.08 4.95 -9.07
C ARG A 688 -34.19 5.36 -10.04
N PRO A 689 -35.46 5.43 -9.60
CA PRO A 689 -36.59 5.76 -10.45
C PRO A 689 -36.50 7.20 -11.01
N THR A 690 -37.26 7.45 -12.06
CA THR A 690 -37.45 8.78 -12.67
C THR A 690 -38.93 9.04 -12.90
N CYS A 691 -39.39 10.27 -12.70
CA CYS A 691 -40.77 10.65 -12.97
C CYS A 691 -41.08 10.65 -14.47
N SER A 692 -42.29 10.21 -14.80
CA SER A 692 -42.89 10.38 -16.13
C SER A 692 -44.10 11.33 -16.13
N HIS A 693 -44.45 11.88 -14.96
CA HIS A 693 -45.61 12.75 -14.75
C HIS A 693 -45.20 14.16 -14.31
N ALA A 694 -46.10 15.13 -14.51
CA ALA A 694 -45.85 16.55 -14.24
C ALA A 694 -46.18 16.99 -12.80
N GLU A 695 -47.10 16.30 -12.12
CA GLU A 695 -47.58 16.67 -10.78
C GLU A 695 -47.20 15.60 -9.75
N ASP A 696 -46.93 16.02 -8.51
CA ASP A 696 -46.63 15.10 -7.41
C ASP A 696 -47.91 14.45 -6.89
N GLU A 697 -48.02 13.12 -7.03
CA GLU A 697 -49.09 12.36 -6.41
C GLU A 697 -48.79 12.14 -4.92
N THR A 698 -49.78 12.42 -4.06
CA THR A 698 -49.72 12.08 -2.63
C THR A 698 -49.82 10.56 -2.46
N THR A 699 -48.93 9.96 -1.66
CA THR A 699 -48.93 8.51 -1.41
C THR A 699 -48.89 8.22 0.08
N GLU A 700 -49.63 7.19 0.51
CA GLU A 700 -49.56 6.67 1.88
C GLU A 700 -48.42 5.67 2.02
N ALA A 701 -47.60 5.82 3.06
CA ALA A 701 -46.52 4.90 3.35
C ALA A 701 -46.21 4.78 4.83
N TYR A 702 -45.57 3.69 5.22
CA TYR A 702 -45.00 3.49 6.55
C TYR A 702 -43.72 4.32 6.66
N VAL A 703 -43.76 5.40 7.44
CA VAL A 703 -42.63 6.32 7.62
C VAL A 703 -41.81 5.88 8.82
N TRP A 704 -40.49 5.86 8.66
CA TRP A 704 -39.55 5.45 9.70
C TRP A 704 -38.63 6.61 10.08
N GLY A 705 -38.55 6.90 11.38
CA GLY A 705 -37.52 7.75 11.97
C GLY A 705 -36.20 6.99 12.17
N MET A 706 -35.09 7.70 12.37
CA MET A 706 -33.78 7.05 12.39
C MET A 706 -33.59 6.09 13.57
N GLU A 707 -34.11 6.42 14.75
CA GLU A 707 -34.14 5.50 15.88
C GLU A 707 -34.86 4.18 15.54
N GLU A 708 -36.01 4.26 14.86
CA GLU A 708 -36.79 3.09 14.44
C GLU A 708 -36.05 2.27 13.37
N ILE A 709 -35.37 2.94 12.44
CA ILE A 709 -34.54 2.30 11.44
C ILE A 709 -33.45 1.46 12.13
N ILE A 710 -32.74 2.04 13.10
CA ILE A 710 -31.67 1.35 13.83
C ILE A 710 -32.21 0.19 14.67
N ARG A 711 -33.42 0.29 15.25
CA ARG A 711 -33.95 -0.75 16.13
C ARG A 711 -34.62 -1.89 15.39
N TYR A 712 -35.43 -1.57 14.40
CA TYR A 712 -36.45 -2.48 13.90
C TYR A 712 -36.43 -2.69 12.39
N TRP A 713 -35.68 -1.88 11.62
CA TRP A 713 -35.65 -2.00 10.15
C TRP A 713 -35.29 -3.41 9.70
N PRO A 714 -36.21 -4.14 9.07
CA PRO A 714 -35.94 -5.45 8.52
C PRO A 714 -35.21 -5.28 7.18
N GLY A 715 -34.20 -6.11 6.96
CA GLY A 715 -33.44 -6.10 5.72
C GLY A 715 -34.19 -6.64 4.49
N ARG A 716 -35.49 -6.99 4.61
CA ARG A 716 -36.36 -7.39 3.50
C ARG A 716 -37.83 -7.30 3.90
N TRP A 717 -38.65 -6.76 3.01
CA TRP A 717 -40.11 -6.73 3.17
C TRP A 717 -40.78 -7.82 2.34
N SER A 718 -41.93 -8.32 2.78
CA SER A 718 -42.75 -9.22 1.97
C SER A 718 -43.25 -8.46 0.74
N PRO A 719 -42.98 -8.94 -0.48
CA PRO A 719 -43.56 -8.35 -1.69
C PRO A 719 -45.08 -8.34 -1.58
N GLY A 720 -45.71 -7.18 -1.81
CA GLY A 720 -47.18 -7.04 -1.71
C GLY A 720 -47.72 -6.54 -0.37
N SER A 721 -46.90 -5.91 0.49
CA SER A 721 -47.44 -5.04 1.55
C SER A 721 -48.39 -4.00 0.92
N LEU A 722 -49.51 -3.69 1.61
CA LEU A 722 -50.47 -2.71 1.09
C LEU A 722 -49.81 -1.35 0.81
N HIS A 723 -48.83 -0.97 1.65
CA HIS A 723 -48.13 0.31 1.60
C HIS A 723 -46.61 0.10 1.57
N ALA A 724 -45.88 1.07 1.02
CA ALA A 724 -44.42 1.03 0.99
C ALA A 724 -43.80 1.41 2.35
N HIS A 725 -42.53 1.07 2.55
CA HIS A 725 -41.74 1.47 3.72
C HIS A 725 -40.74 2.55 3.30
N VAL A 726 -40.77 3.70 3.99
CA VAL A 726 -40.03 4.90 3.61
C VAL A 726 -39.20 5.43 4.77
N ALA A 727 -37.90 5.60 4.55
CA ALA A 727 -37.04 6.41 5.41
C ALA A 727 -37.06 7.85 4.90
N LEU A 728 -37.55 8.77 5.73
CA LEU A 728 -37.53 10.21 5.48
C LEU A 728 -36.46 10.83 6.40
N VAL A 729 -35.20 10.80 5.97
CA VAL A 729 -34.08 11.28 6.78
C VAL A 729 -33.68 12.71 6.40
N GLU A 730 -33.30 13.50 7.41
CA GLU A 730 -32.73 14.84 7.21
C GLU A 730 -31.50 14.79 6.29
N ASP A 731 -31.22 15.91 5.60
CA ASP A 731 -30.18 16.03 4.56
C ASP A 731 -28.76 15.94 5.14
N PHE A 732 -28.38 14.72 5.48
CA PHE A 732 -27.07 14.38 5.98
C PHE A 732 -26.66 13.02 5.41
N ALA A 733 -25.58 12.99 4.61
CA ALA A 733 -25.09 11.80 3.93
C ALA A 733 -24.93 10.59 4.86
N LEU A 734 -24.59 10.84 6.14
CA LEU A 734 -24.53 9.79 7.15
C LEU A 734 -25.87 9.08 7.38
N LYS A 735 -26.97 9.82 7.57
CA LYS A 735 -28.29 9.19 7.81
C LYS A 735 -28.70 8.34 6.62
N GLN A 736 -28.48 8.86 5.41
CA GLN A 736 -28.68 8.12 4.16
C GLN A 736 -27.88 6.82 4.14
N ASN A 737 -26.58 6.91 4.38
CA ASN A 737 -25.65 5.79 4.35
C ASN A 737 -26.01 4.72 5.39
N VAL A 738 -26.40 5.13 6.61
CA VAL A 738 -26.87 4.19 7.63
C VAL A 738 -28.14 3.47 7.16
N ALA A 739 -29.15 4.20 6.67
CA ALA A 739 -30.38 3.59 6.16
C ALA A 739 -30.12 2.60 5.00
N ILE A 740 -29.19 2.94 4.09
CA ILE A 740 -28.79 2.06 2.99
C ILE A 740 -28.18 0.76 3.51
N GLY A 741 -27.18 0.83 4.38
CA GLY A 741 -26.49 -0.38 4.86
C GLY A 741 -27.39 -1.28 5.71
N LEU A 742 -28.31 -0.70 6.47
CA LEU A 742 -29.32 -1.47 7.22
C LEU A 742 -30.39 -2.11 6.32
N SER A 743 -30.57 -1.61 5.10
CA SER A 743 -31.50 -2.18 4.12
C SER A 743 -30.97 -3.43 3.42
N ALA A 744 -29.76 -3.92 3.73
CA ALA A 744 -29.20 -5.18 3.23
C ALA A 744 -29.26 -5.38 1.70
N GLY A 745 -29.16 -4.28 0.94
CA GLY A 745 -29.23 -4.30 -0.52
C GLY A 745 -30.64 -4.34 -1.12
N THR A 746 -31.69 -4.14 -0.32
CA THR A 746 -33.09 -4.02 -0.78
C THR A 746 -33.63 -2.62 -0.52
N CYS A 747 -33.03 -1.61 -1.16
CA CYS A 747 -33.50 -0.23 -1.08
C CYS A 747 -33.65 0.40 -2.46
N VAL A 748 -34.48 1.44 -2.55
CA VAL A 748 -34.66 2.33 -3.70
C VAL A 748 -34.23 3.73 -3.27
N LEU A 749 -33.43 4.40 -4.11
CA LEU A 749 -32.90 5.72 -3.80
C LEU A 749 -33.56 6.80 -4.64
N LYS A 750 -33.95 7.90 -3.99
CA LYS A 750 -34.48 9.07 -4.69
C LYS A 750 -33.39 9.73 -5.54
N THR A 751 -33.76 10.15 -6.75
CA THR A 751 -32.95 11.04 -7.59
C THR A 751 -33.50 12.47 -7.60
N ASP A 752 -32.73 13.40 -8.14
CA ASP A 752 -33.17 14.75 -8.50
C ASP A 752 -34.35 14.74 -9.49
N ARG A 753 -34.43 13.69 -10.34
CA ARG A 753 -35.48 13.50 -11.35
C ARG A 753 -36.67 12.65 -10.88
N CYS A 754 -36.77 12.38 -9.58
CA CYS A 754 -37.81 11.55 -9.00
C CYS A 754 -38.54 12.32 -7.89
N CYS A 755 -39.86 12.32 -7.92
CA CYS A 755 -40.70 12.78 -6.82
C CYS A 755 -40.76 11.70 -5.74
N LEU A 756 -41.34 12.05 -4.59
CA LEU A 756 -41.50 11.09 -3.52
C LEU A 756 -42.50 9.99 -3.87
N GLY A 757 -43.61 10.30 -4.56
CA GLY A 757 -44.60 9.31 -4.98
C GLY A 757 -44.01 8.18 -5.83
N CYS A 758 -43.24 8.50 -6.88
CA CYS A 758 -42.53 7.51 -7.70
C CYS A 758 -41.56 6.65 -6.89
N LEU A 759 -40.85 7.24 -5.92
CA LEU A 759 -39.93 6.50 -5.06
C LEU A 759 -40.68 5.47 -4.21
N VAL A 760 -41.78 5.89 -3.59
CA VAL A 760 -42.64 5.06 -2.74
C VAL A 760 -43.25 3.92 -3.55
N GLU A 761 -43.79 4.24 -4.73
CA GLU A 761 -44.41 3.26 -5.61
C GLU A 761 -43.41 2.21 -6.11
N GLU A 762 -42.21 2.64 -6.51
CA GLU A 762 -41.15 1.72 -6.93
C GLU A 762 -40.67 0.83 -5.77
N GLY A 763 -40.53 1.40 -4.57
CA GLY A 763 -40.24 0.66 -3.35
C GLY A 763 -41.30 -0.41 -3.07
N ARG A 764 -42.59 -0.05 -3.15
CA ARG A 764 -43.73 -0.96 -2.99
C ARG A 764 -43.70 -2.09 -4.02
N ARG A 765 -43.52 -1.74 -5.30
CA ARG A 765 -43.49 -2.68 -6.42
C ARG A 765 -42.39 -3.73 -6.27
N LEU A 766 -41.22 -3.33 -5.78
CA LEU A 766 -40.06 -4.20 -5.58
C LEU A 766 -40.04 -4.90 -4.20
N GLY A 767 -40.88 -4.46 -3.25
CA GLY A 767 -40.78 -4.86 -1.85
C GLY A 767 -39.49 -4.37 -1.19
N PHE A 768 -38.99 -3.22 -1.64
CA PHE A 768 -37.75 -2.59 -1.18
C PHE A 768 -38.07 -1.38 -0.32
N ALA A 769 -37.13 -1.01 0.56
CA ALA A 769 -37.27 0.21 1.34
C ALA A 769 -36.95 1.45 0.49
N ALA A 770 -37.88 2.39 0.44
CA ALA A 770 -37.66 3.68 -0.18
C ALA A 770 -36.86 4.58 0.76
N ILE A 771 -35.74 5.14 0.30
CA ILE A 771 -34.90 6.04 1.11
C ILE A 771 -34.89 7.41 0.43
N HIS A 772 -35.44 8.39 1.15
CA HIS A 772 -35.40 9.79 0.78
C HIS A 772 -34.49 10.57 1.72
N CYS A 773 -33.58 11.33 1.12
CA CYS A 773 -32.76 12.31 1.81
C CYS A 773 -32.99 13.65 1.14
N GLY A 774 -33.35 14.67 1.92
CA GLY A 774 -33.48 16.03 1.40
C GLY A 774 -34.24 16.97 2.33
N HIS A 775 -33.83 18.23 2.31
CA HIS A 775 -34.71 19.35 2.57
C HIS A 775 -35.44 19.70 1.26
N GLU A 776 -36.76 19.85 1.29
CA GLU A 776 -37.36 20.88 0.43
C GLU A 776 -36.79 22.21 0.92
N THR A 777 -35.78 22.74 0.24
CA THR A 777 -35.45 24.16 0.35
C THR A 777 -36.66 24.90 -0.24
N LYS A 778 -37.69 25.16 0.59
CA LYS A 778 -38.66 26.18 0.26
C LYS A 778 -37.90 27.49 0.24
N LEU A 779 -37.68 27.98 -0.98
CA LEU A 779 -37.71 29.40 -1.30
C LEU A 779 -38.74 30.08 -0.39
N LEU A 780 -38.26 30.81 0.61
CA LEU A 780 -39.01 31.92 1.17
C LEU A 780 -39.08 32.95 0.06
N GLU A 781 -40.08 32.82 -0.82
CA GLU A 781 -40.56 33.94 -1.63
C GLU A 781 -41.06 35.01 -0.67
N ALA A 782 -40.21 36.00 -0.39
CA ALA A 782 -40.67 37.29 0.08
C ALA A 782 -41.31 38.01 -1.12
N PRO A 783 -42.58 38.47 -1.04
CA PRO A 783 -43.17 39.24 -2.11
C PRO A 783 -42.62 40.67 -2.02
N PHE A 784 -41.60 41.00 -2.80
CA PHE A 784 -41.26 42.40 -3.07
C PHE A 784 -41.87 42.85 -4.39
N SER A 785 -43.14 43.27 -4.30
CA SER A 785 -43.71 44.24 -5.21
C SER A 785 -43.46 45.65 -4.67
N SER A 786 -42.63 46.43 -5.34
CA SER A 786 -42.94 47.83 -5.71
C SER A 786 -41.71 48.49 -6.35
N ARG A 787 -41.86 48.88 -7.62
CA ARG A 787 -41.11 49.97 -8.24
C ARG A 787 -41.23 51.24 -7.40
N PRO A 788 -40.26 52.17 -7.53
CA PRO A 788 -40.62 53.36 -8.30
C PRO A 788 -39.58 53.77 -9.34
N SER A 789 -40.12 54.53 -10.29
CA SER A 789 -39.57 55.30 -11.39
C SER A 789 -38.20 55.97 -11.22
N ASP A 790 -37.46 55.95 -12.33
CA ASP A 790 -36.70 57.04 -12.95
C ASP A 790 -36.40 58.30 -12.11
N GLU A 791 -35.11 58.63 -11.94
CA GLU A 791 -34.50 59.83 -12.53
C GLU A 791 -32.96 59.87 -12.32
N GLY A 792 -32.23 59.97 -13.43
CA GLY A 792 -31.05 60.81 -13.67
C GLY A 792 -29.83 60.81 -12.73
N GLY A 793 -28.65 60.47 -13.28
CA GLY A 793 -27.39 61.04 -12.76
C GLY A 793 -26.11 60.29 -13.10
N SER A 794 -25.52 60.59 -14.26
CA SER A 794 -24.16 60.19 -14.65
C SER A 794 -23.09 60.50 -13.60
N ARG A 795 -22.15 59.58 -13.39
CA ARG A 795 -20.72 59.90 -13.25
C ARG A 795 -19.83 58.67 -13.47
N VAL A 796 -19.03 58.79 -14.53
CA VAL A 796 -17.94 57.91 -14.96
C VAL A 796 -16.71 58.15 -14.09
N ILE A 797 -16.12 57.09 -13.53
CA ILE A 797 -14.67 57.02 -13.22
C ILE A 797 -14.16 55.60 -13.50
N GLN A 798 -13.17 55.52 -14.39
CA GLN A 798 -12.35 54.35 -14.74
C GLN A 798 -11.45 53.92 -13.57
N ILE A 799 -11.27 52.61 -13.37
CA ILE A 799 -10.00 52.04 -12.85
C ILE A 799 -9.70 50.71 -13.57
N SER A 800 -8.45 50.60 -14.03
CA SER A 800 -7.80 49.56 -14.85
C SER A 800 -7.71 48.16 -14.22
N PRO A 801 -7.52 47.10 -15.03
CA PRO A 801 -7.10 45.78 -14.55
C PRO A 801 -5.56 45.62 -14.57
N GLN A 802 -4.97 45.17 -13.45
CA GLN A 802 -3.56 44.81 -13.35
C GLN A 802 -3.30 43.36 -13.83
N VAL A 803 -2.48 43.28 -14.88
CA VAL A 803 -1.27 42.44 -15.06
C VAL A 803 -1.29 40.99 -14.50
N MET A 804 -1.34 40.02 -15.40
CA MET A 804 -0.78 38.67 -15.23
C MET A 804 0.66 38.62 -15.77
N PRO A 805 1.60 37.89 -15.14
CA PRO A 805 2.94 37.70 -15.70
C PRO A 805 3.00 36.55 -16.71
N GLU A 806 3.82 36.79 -17.74
CA GLU A 806 4.04 35.97 -18.92
C GLU A 806 4.83 34.67 -18.66
N ARG A 807 4.59 33.67 -19.51
CA ARG A 807 5.41 32.45 -19.68
C ARG A 807 6.72 32.78 -20.43
N PRO A 808 7.88 32.19 -20.08
CA PRO A 808 9.07 32.29 -20.92
C PRO A 808 8.99 31.35 -22.12
N LYS A 809 9.32 31.90 -23.30
CA LYS A 809 9.51 31.18 -24.56
C LYS A 809 10.83 30.41 -24.57
N ALA A 810 10.80 29.24 -25.20
CA ALA A 810 11.96 28.46 -25.60
C ALA A 810 12.83 29.21 -26.62
N ILE A 811 14.15 29.04 -26.49
CA ILE A 811 15.15 29.46 -27.48
C ILE A 811 15.78 28.17 -28.03
N GLU A 812 15.54 27.91 -29.31
CA GLU A 812 16.42 27.12 -30.16
C GLU A 812 17.50 28.05 -30.74
N ALA A 813 18.77 27.67 -30.62
CA ALA A 813 19.78 27.97 -31.63
C ALA A 813 21.00 27.04 -31.47
N SER A 814 21.35 26.43 -32.60
CA SER A 814 22.49 25.59 -32.93
C SER A 814 23.88 26.15 -32.57
N ARG A 815 24.73 25.33 -31.96
CA ARG A 815 26.04 24.88 -32.49
C ARG A 815 26.64 23.78 -31.62
#